data_AF-A0A8C1IMI5-F1
#
_entry.id   AF-A0A8C1IMI5-F1
#
_cell.length_a   1.000
_cell.length_b   1.000
_cell.length_c   1.000
_cell.angle_alpha   90.00
_cell.angle_beta   90.00
_cell.angle_gamma   90.00
#
_symmetry.space_group_name_H-M   'P 1'
#
loop_
_entity.id
_entity.type
_entity.pdbx_description
1 polymer ?
#
loop_
_entity_poly.entity_id
_entity_poly.type
_entity_poly.pdbx_seq_one_letter_code
_entity_poly.pdbx_strand_id
1 'polypeptide(L)'
;MGDIRLPRHMFLWCLSAIYMFAFASLYVQIPGLYGNEGVLPARWQLRVSGKSVVEQLKDSPTLLWFGPRLGLDTQQCMELLSLTGALLSLMTLALPVLRDCRVFLVLWILYLSLYQVGQVFLYFQWDNLLLEMGFLAILIAPMKMPWSSKVRLHDSVTFWLARWLLFRLMFASGVVKLTSRCPTWWGLTALTYHYETQCIPTPLAWFAHQLPVWFQKLSVVGTFVIEIAVPFMFFSPIRRHRLAAFYMQVLLQVLIILSGNYNFFNILTITLCLSLLDDQHVNFWLRRPTPKTETSLQTLISGLAVMLEMGTYALLGYWTVKYFDLQVEWENKSISTKTAFTYFEFNGFLKTVTVPSIWIGVLSLTWEIISSMFKCACVRGVLWRLWSTIQWAVMTAATVSMFAISLVPYTYFEYDAHSNLWPGVRTAFELTDRYQLVNSYGLFRRMTGVGGRPEVVIEGSMDRNTWTEIEFMYKPGNMSAAPPVVAPHQPRLDWQMWFAALGPHTQSPWFSSLLHRLLQGKRDVIRLIQTDESQYPFSKQPPAYLRAHRYKYWFSESYPQRWWRRVYVEEFYPMVHLGDSYLEQMLVQHGLKGDTILGKKNNQKNCDLKKIYILHNLAKMLCLRHCVYELFLIILIIIIIKTLLKKKEYY
;
A
#
# COMPACT_ATOMS: atom_id res chain seq x y z
N MET A 1 17.69 -20.30 -12.36
CA MET A 1 16.55 -19.48 -12.80
C MET A 1 16.83 -18.95 -14.19
N GLY A 2 15.80 -18.69 -15.01
CA GLY A 2 15.96 -18.02 -16.30
C GLY A 2 16.40 -16.56 -16.13
N ASP A 3 16.75 -15.88 -17.22
CA ASP A 3 17.04 -14.45 -17.18
C ASP A 3 15.81 -13.65 -16.71
N ILE A 4 16.03 -12.53 -16.02
CA ILE A 4 14.99 -11.74 -15.33
C ILE A 4 14.95 -10.28 -15.80
N ARG A 5 15.48 -10.00 -17.00
CA ARG A 5 15.61 -8.63 -17.50
C ARG A 5 14.25 -7.99 -17.76
N LEU A 6 13.33 -8.73 -18.41
CA LEU A 6 12.00 -8.26 -18.76
C LEU A 6 11.09 -8.10 -17.53
N PRO A 7 10.96 -9.08 -16.61
CA PRO A 7 10.20 -8.90 -15.37
C PRO A 7 10.68 -7.70 -14.56
N ARG A 8 12.00 -7.48 -14.44
CA ARG A 8 12.55 -6.31 -13.76
C ARG A 8 12.16 -5.00 -14.44
N HIS A 9 12.21 -4.94 -15.77
CA HIS A 9 11.78 -3.75 -16.50
C HIS A 9 10.29 -3.45 -16.32
N MET A 10 9.45 -4.49 -16.27
CA MET A 10 8.03 -4.37 -15.95
C MET A 10 7.82 -3.90 -14.51
N PHE A 11 8.55 -4.48 -13.55
CA PHE A 11 8.52 -4.07 -12.14
C PHE A 11 8.78 -2.58 -11.95
N LEU A 12 9.88 -2.08 -12.53
CA LEU A 12 10.23 -0.66 -12.43
C LEU A 12 9.20 0.24 -13.14
N TRP A 13 8.61 -0.22 -14.25
CA TRP A 13 7.56 0.51 -14.95
C TRP A 13 6.27 0.61 -14.13
N CYS A 14 5.81 -0.51 -13.58
CA CYS A 14 4.63 -0.55 -12.72
C CYS A 14 4.83 0.32 -11.48
N LEU A 15 6.01 0.25 -10.83
CA LEU A 15 6.32 1.08 -9.68
C LEU A 15 6.34 2.58 -10.01
N SER A 16 6.84 2.97 -11.19
CA SER A 16 6.72 4.35 -11.67
C SER A 16 5.26 4.81 -11.78
N ALA A 17 4.35 3.96 -12.28
CA ALA A 17 2.93 4.29 -12.33
C ALA A 17 2.32 4.43 -10.92
N ILE A 18 2.70 3.55 -10.00
CA ILE A 18 2.21 3.59 -8.61
C ILE A 18 2.67 4.87 -7.91
N TYR A 19 3.94 5.27 -8.04
CA TYR A 19 4.44 6.54 -7.50
C TYR A 19 3.65 7.73 -8.05
N MET A 20 3.38 7.74 -9.36
CA MET A 20 2.59 8.80 -9.99
C MET A 20 1.21 8.92 -9.34
N PHE A 21 0.49 7.81 -9.17
CA PHE A 21 -0.81 7.82 -8.51
C PHE A 21 -0.73 8.20 -7.04
N ALA A 22 0.26 7.71 -6.30
CA ALA A 22 0.44 8.02 -4.88
C ALA A 22 0.66 9.52 -4.67
N PHE A 23 1.57 10.13 -5.45
CA PHE A 23 1.83 11.58 -5.38
C PHE A 23 0.65 12.41 -5.87
N ALA A 24 0.02 12.05 -6.99
CA ALA A 24 -1.11 12.80 -7.54
C ALA A 24 -2.33 12.73 -6.61
N SER A 25 -2.62 11.55 -6.04
CA SER A 25 -3.69 11.36 -5.07
C SER A 25 -3.46 12.19 -3.81
N LEU A 26 -2.22 12.24 -3.32
CA LEU A 26 -1.87 13.04 -2.14
C LEU A 26 -1.96 14.55 -2.44
N TYR A 27 -1.46 14.98 -3.59
CA TYR A 27 -1.45 16.39 -4.01
C TYR A 27 -2.82 17.07 -3.91
N VAL A 28 -3.88 16.39 -4.37
CA VAL A 28 -5.26 16.94 -4.34
C VAL A 28 -5.77 17.14 -2.91
N GLN A 29 -5.32 16.31 -1.96
CA GLN A 29 -5.80 16.32 -0.58
C GLN A 29 -4.97 17.20 0.38
N ILE A 30 -3.76 17.60 0.00
CA ILE A 30 -2.86 18.40 0.86
C ILE A 30 -3.53 19.66 1.44
N PRO A 31 -4.23 20.50 0.66
CA PRO A 31 -4.82 21.73 1.21
C PRO A 31 -5.80 21.47 2.36
N GLY A 32 -6.69 20.49 2.17
CA GLY A 32 -7.70 20.15 3.17
C GLY A 32 -7.13 19.39 4.36
N LEU A 33 -6.15 18.51 4.14
CA LEU A 33 -5.60 17.68 5.22
C LEU A 33 -4.52 18.44 6.00
N TYR A 34 -3.55 18.99 5.30
CA TYR A 34 -2.27 19.47 5.87
C TYR A 34 -2.04 20.97 5.71
N GLY A 35 -2.89 21.66 4.97
CA GLY A 35 -2.81 23.10 4.77
C GLY A 35 -2.93 23.88 6.09
N ASN A 36 -2.60 25.16 6.06
CA ASN A 36 -2.65 26.01 7.26
C ASN A 36 -4.05 26.07 7.92
N GLU A 37 -5.08 25.92 7.09
CA GLU A 37 -6.49 25.87 7.49
C GLU A 37 -7.10 24.46 7.35
N GLY A 38 -6.25 23.45 7.13
CA GLY A 38 -6.67 22.06 6.99
C GLY A 38 -7.06 21.41 8.33
N VAL A 39 -7.41 20.13 8.25
CA VAL A 39 -7.80 19.30 9.40
C VAL A 39 -6.62 19.13 10.36
N LEU A 40 -5.43 18.80 9.87
CA LEU A 40 -4.22 18.70 10.66
C LEU A 40 -3.04 19.43 9.97
N PRO A 41 -2.89 20.74 10.21
CA PRO A 41 -1.81 21.53 9.65
C PRO A 41 -0.41 20.93 9.87
N ALA A 42 0.29 20.64 8.78
CA ALA A 42 1.63 20.03 8.80
C ALA A 42 2.70 20.87 9.53
N ARG A 43 2.51 22.20 9.57
CA ARG A 43 3.42 23.13 10.25
C ARG A 43 3.62 22.82 11.74
N TRP A 44 2.65 22.15 12.37
CA TRP A 44 2.76 21.79 13.79
C TRP A 44 3.72 20.63 14.06
N GLN A 45 4.05 19.83 13.05
CA GLN A 45 5.09 18.80 13.14
C GLN A 45 6.49 19.39 12.98
N LEU A 46 6.63 20.46 12.18
CA LEU A 46 7.91 21.11 11.89
C LEU A 46 8.18 22.31 12.82
N ARG A 47 8.12 22.09 14.13
CA ARG A 47 8.44 23.16 15.09
C ARG A 47 9.94 23.48 15.05
N VAL A 48 10.28 24.73 14.74
CA VAL A 48 11.67 25.21 14.68
C VAL A 48 12.26 25.21 16.09
N SER A 49 12.95 24.14 16.47
CA SER A 49 13.49 23.94 17.82
C SER A 49 14.83 24.65 18.09
N GLY A 50 15.27 25.61 17.26
CA GLY A 50 16.61 26.22 17.37
C GLY A 50 17.80 25.26 17.11
N LYS A 51 17.54 23.95 16.99
CA LYS A 51 18.50 22.90 16.60
C LYS A 51 19.09 23.13 15.22
N SER A 52 20.28 22.59 14.98
CA SER A 52 20.90 22.61 13.66
C SER A 52 20.09 21.78 12.64
N VAL A 53 20.17 22.12 11.35
CA VAL A 53 19.44 21.37 10.31
C VAL A 53 19.89 19.91 10.23
N VAL A 54 21.16 19.62 10.56
CA VAL A 54 21.67 18.25 10.59
C VAL A 54 21.00 17.44 11.71
N GLU A 55 20.83 18.03 12.90
CA GLU A 55 20.10 17.39 14.00
C GLU A 55 18.63 17.20 13.65
N GLN A 56 17.99 18.21 13.05
CA GLN A 56 16.59 18.11 12.61
C GLN A 56 16.38 17.00 11.57
N LEU A 57 17.32 16.83 10.63
CA LEU A 57 17.29 15.75 9.64
C LEU A 57 17.56 14.38 10.26
N LYS A 58 18.39 14.29 11.31
CA LYS A 58 18.58 13.06 12.09
C LYS A 58 17.31 12.69 12.86
N ASP A 59 16.62 13.69 13.43
CA ASP A 59 15.38 13.50 14.18
C ASP A 59 14.22 13.11 13.25
N SER A 60 14.07 13.82 12.13
CA SER A 60 13.03 13.58 11.12
C SER A 60 13.59 13.79 9.71
N PRO A 61 13.83 12.70 8.94
CA PRO A 61 14.45 12.80 7.62
C PRO A 61 13.45 13.32 6.59
N THR A 62 13.31 14.65 6.51
CA THR A 62 12.40 15.32 5.57
C THR A 62 13.04 16.52 4.89
N LEU A 63 12.79 16.66 3.59
CA LEU A 63 13.17 17.84 2.81
C LEU A 63 12.41 19.11 3.21
N LEU A 64 11.30 18.98 3.95
CA LEU A 64 10.48 20.12 4.35
C LEU A 64 11.21 21.10 5.28
N TRP A 65 12.28 20.68 5.97
CA TRP A 65 13.14 21.58 6.75
C TRP A 65 13.79 22.68 5.90
N PHE A 66 13.96 22.46 4.59
CA PHE A 66 14.50 23.47 3.67
C PHE A 66 13.44 24.44 3.14
N GLY A 67 12.15 24.16 3.32
CA GLY A 67 11.04 24.99 2.84
C GLY A 67 11.14 26.45 3.30
N PRO A 68 11.30 26.73 4.61
CA PRO A 68 11.43 28.10 5.12
C PRO A 68 12.62 28.86 4.52
N ARG A 69 13.72 28.18 4.19
CA ARG A 69 14.90 28.81 3.55
C ARG A 69 14.64 29.22 2.10
N LEU A 70 13.72 28.52 1.44
CA LEU A 70 13.24 28.84 0.10
C LEU A 70 12.11 29.89 0.12
N GLY A 71 11.71 30.37 1.31
CA GLY A 71 10.57 31.28 1.47
C GLY A 71 9.22 30.64 1.18
N LEU A 72 9.15 29.30 1.18
CA LEU A 72 7.92 28.55 0.95
C LEU A 72 7.28 28.18 2.28
N ASP A 73 5.96 28.30 2.33
CA ASP A 73 5.18 27.76 3.43
C ASP A 73 5.20 26.21 3.41
N THR A 74 4.93 25.58 4.55
CA THR A 74 4.95 24.12 4.69
C THR A 74 3.97 23.46 3.71
N GLN A 75 2.76 24.00 3.56
CA GLN A 75 1.78 23.51 2.59
C GLN A 75 2.32 23.56 1.16
N GLN A 76 2.89 24.70 0.77
CA GLN A 76 3.43 24.91 -0.57
C GLN A 76 4.61 23.97 -0.86
N CYS A 77 5.44 23.70 0.16
CA CYS A 77 6.52 22.75 0.06
C CYS A 77 5.99 21.32 -0.17
N MET A 78 4.98 20.88 0.59
CA MET A 78 4.35 19.55 0.37
C MET A 78 3.73 19.43 -1.03
N GLU A 79 3.03 20.47 -1.50
CA GLU A 79 2.46 20.52 -2.84
C GLU A 79 3.54 20.42 -3.91
N LEU A 80 4.65 21.15 -3.76
CA LEU A 80 5.77 21.13 -4.69
C LEU A 80 6.46 19.76 -4.73
N LEU A 81 6.71 19.14 -3.57
CA LEU A 81 7.31 17.80 -3.50
C LEU A 81 6.40 16.77 -4.17
N SER A 82 5.08 16.86 -3.96
CA SER A 82 4.11 15.95 -4.56
C SER A 82 4.02 16.14 -6.07
N LEU A 83 3.94 17.38 -6.56
CA LEU A 83 3.89 17.66 -8.00
C LEU A 83 5.19 17.25 -8.71
N THR A 84 6.34 17.51 -8.08
CA THR A 84 7.66 17.07 -8.59
C THR A 84 7.74 15.55 -8.65
N GLY A 85 7.29 14.87 -7.59
CA GLY A 85 7.23 13.40 -7.54
C GLY A 85 6.30 12.82 -8.62
N ALA A 86 5.11 13.39 -8.81
CA ALA A 86 4.16 12.99 -9.85
C ALA A 86 4.71 13.21 -11.27
N LEU A 87 5.32 14.36 -11.53
CA LEU A 87 5.94 14.65 -12.83
C LEU A 87 7.13 13.72 -13.11
N LEU A 88 8.04 13.55 -12.14
CA LEU A 88 9.22 12.71 -12.29
C LEU A 88 8.83 11.24 -12.51
N SER A 89 7.84 10.74 -11.76
CA SER A 89 7.31 9.39 -11.94
C SER A 89 6.63 9.22 -13.30
N LEU A 90 5.84 10.18 -13.77
CA LEU A 90 5.29 10.18 -15.14
C LEU A 90 6.42 10.14 -16.19
N MET A 91 7.46 10.94 -16.03
CA MET A 91 8.60 10.95 -16.95
C MET A 91 9.34 9.60 -16.94
N THR A 92 9.52 8.96 -15.78
CA THR A 92 10.12 7.62 -15.69
C THR A 92 9.26 6.52 -16.31
N LEU A 93 7.95 6.67 -16.23
CA LEU A 93 6.99 5.80 -16.87
C LEU A 93 7.11 5.89 -18.41
N ALA A 94 7.08 7.11 -18.94
CA ALA A 94 7.13 7.40 -20.37
C ALA A 94 8.48 7.11 -21.01
N LEU A 95 9.59 7.42 -20.32
CA LEU A 95 10.95 7.34 -20.85
C LEU A 95 11.75 6.22 -20.16
N PRO A 96 12.02 5.09 -20.83
CA PRO A 96 12.85 4.01 -20.28
C PRO A 96 14.27 4.45 -19.88
N VAL A 97 14.77 5.56 -20.44
CA VAL A 97 16.06 6.16 -20.11
C VAL A 97 16.10 6.59 -18.64
N LEU A 98 15.00 7.12 -18.10
CA LEU A 98 14.90 7.67 -16.75
C LEU A 98 14.62 6.62 -15.66
N ARG A 99 14.43 5.34 -16.01
CA ARG A 99 14.34 4.24 -15.03
C ARG A 99 15.74 3.86 -14.53
N ASP A 100 16.32 4.74 -13.73
CA ASP A 100 17.67 4.65 -13.14
C ASP A 100 17.57 4.73 -11.61
N CYS A 101 18.52 4.11 -10.89
CA CYS A 101 18.56 4.09 -9.43
C CYS A 101 18.52 5.48 -8.80
N ARG A 102 19.16 6.47 -9.41
CA ARG A 102 19.16 7.87 -8.94
C ARG A 102 17.77 8.49 -8.94
N VAL A 103 16.97 8.16 -9.96
CA VAL A 103 15.61 8.71 -10.08
C VAL A 103 14.69 8.06 -9.05
N PHE A 104 14.80 6.74 -8.85
CA PHE A 104 14.07 6.06 -7.78
C PHE A 104 14.50 6.53 -6.38
N LEU A 105 15.78 6.86 -6.17
CA LEU A 105 16.25 7.46 -4.93
C LEU A 105 15.59 8.82 -4.69
N VAL A 106 15.51 9.68 -5.70
CA VAL A 106 14.81 10.96 -5.59
C VAL A 106 13.32 10.74 -5.29
N LEU A 107 12.62 9.87 -6.03
CA LEU A 107 11.21 9.56 -5.78
C LEU A 107 10.98 9.05 -4.35
N TRP A 108 11.85 8.18 -3.85
CA TRP A 108 11.78 7.65 -2.50
C TRP A 108 12.01 8.75 -1.43
N ILE A 109 13.02 9.61 -1.60
CA ILE A 109 13.27 10.74 -0.68
C ILE A 109 12.08 11.71 -0.66
N LEU A 110 11.50 12.01 -1.82
CA LEU A 110 10.32 12.88 -1.93
C LEU A 110 9.14 12.29 -1.16
N TYR A 111 8.87 10.98 -1.32
CA TYR A 111 7.77 10.32 -0.62
C TYR A 111 8.02 10.19 0.88
N LEU A 112 9.23 9.81 1.30
CA LEU A 112 9.63 9.74 2.70
C LEU A 112 9.47 11.10 3.38
N SER A 113 9.85 12.18 2.71
CA SER A 113 9.71 13.54 3.24
C SER A 113 8.26 13.91 3.57
N LEU A 114 7.32 13.50 2.71
CA LEU A 114 5.88 13.69 2.94
C LEU A 114 5.37 12.78 4.05
N TYR A 115 5.78 11.51 4.05
CA TYR A 115 5.40 10.52 5.06
C TYR A 115 5.74 10.97 6.49
N GLN A 116 6.95 11.50 6.72
CA GLN A 116 7.39 11.95 8.05
C GLN A 116 6.51 13.06 8.65
N VAL A 117 5.90 13.88 7.81
CA VAL A 117 5.08 15.03 8.24
C VAL A 117 3.58 14.72 8.16
N GLY A 118 3.22 13.62 7.49
CA GLY A 118 1.85 13.32 7.10
C GLY A 118 0.95 12.69 8.17
N GLN A 119 1.46 12.49 9.40
CA GLN A 119 0.68 12.07 10.58
C GLN A 119 -0.24 10.86 10.30
N VAL A 120 -1.42 10.81 10.94
CA VAL A 120 -2.41 9.72 10.82
C VAL A 120 -2.90 9.50 9.39
N PHE A 121 -2.88 10.54 8.56
CA PHE A 121 -3.36 10.44 7.19
C PHE A 121 -2.34 9.83 6.22
N LEU A 122 -1.06 9.62 6.61
CA LEU A 122 -0.01 9.03 5.76
C LEU A 122 0.66 7.78 6.36
N TYR A 123 0.13 7.25 7.46
CA TYR A 123 0.68 6.10 8.19
C TYR A 123 -0.06 4.78 7.90
N PHE A 124 -0.36 4.51 6.63
CA PHE A 124 -1.09 3.29 6.24
C PHE A 124 -0.18 2.21 5.68
N GLN A 125 -0.60 0.94 5.70
CA GLN A 125 0.24 -0.18 5.25
C GLN A 125 0.68 -0.08 3.78
N TRP A 126 -0.10 0.55 2.90
CA TRP A 126 0.34 0.80 1.52
C TRP A 126 1.42 1.87 1.42
N ASP A 127 1.41 2.89 2.29
CA ASP A 127 2.46 3.91 2.34
C ASP A 127 3.78 3.27 2.81
N ASN A 128 3.71 2.39 3.81
CA ASN A 128 4.86 1.60 4.30
C ASN A 128 5.41 0.67 3.23
N LEU A 129 4.52 -0.06 2.53
CA LEU A 129 4.91 -0.96 1.45
C LEU A 129 5.55 -0.20 0.28
N LEU A 130 5.03 0.99 -0.07
CA LEU A 130 5.59 1.84 -1.12
C LEU A 130 6.99 2.34 -0.75
N LEU A 131 7.22 2.73 0.50
CA LEU A 131 8.55 3.15 0.98
C LEU A 131 9.56 2.00 0.94
N GLU A 132 9.20 0.83 1.45
CA GLU A 132 10.07 -0.34 1.44
C GLU A 132 10.35 -0.82 0.01
N MET A 133 9.31 -1.00 -0.82
CA MET A 133 9.47 -1.37 -2.23
C MET A 133 10.22 -0.31 -3.03
N GLY A 134 9.99 0.96 -2.71
CA GLY A 134 10.66 2.12 -3.28
C GLY A 134 12.16 2.11 -3.02
N PHE A 135 12.56 1.81 -1.79
CA PHE A 135 13.96 1.64 -1.43
C PHE A 135 14.60 0.45 -2.16
N LEU A 136 13.91 -0.70 -2.20
CA LEU A 136 14.37 -1.86 -2.95
C LEU A 136 14.54 -1.54 -4.44
N ALA A 137 13.69 -0.70 -5.02
CA ALA A 137 13.81 -0.28 -6.41
C ALA A 137 15.09 0.50 -6.69
N ILE A 138 15.68 1.18 -5.70
CA ILE A 138 16.99 1.84 -5.84
C ILE A 138 18.08 0.79 -6.11
N LEU A 139 18.03 -0.34 -5.41
CA LEU A 139 18.97 -1.45 -5.57
C LEU A 139 18.71 -2.27 -6.85
N ILE A 140 17.45 -2.39 -7.25
CA ILE A 140 17.03 -3.15 -8.43
C ILE A 140 17.25 -2.35 -9.72
N ALA A 141 17.11 -1.02 -9.66
CA ALA A 141 17.15 -0.17 -10.83
C ALA A 141 18.56 -0.08 -11.44
N PRO A 142 18.64 0.11 -12.77
CA PRO A 142 19.89 0.38 -13.43
C PRO A 142 20.66 1.57 -12.86
N MET A 143 21.96 1.41 -12.60
CA MET A 143 22.88 2.55 -12.61
C MET A 143 23.46 2.68 -14.02
N LYS A 144 22.99 3.65 -14.81
CA LYS A 144 23.49 3.91 -16.16
C LYS A 144 24.66 4.90 -16.09
N MET A 145 25.87 4.37 -16.00
CA MET A 145 27.10 5.16 -16.20
C MET A 145 27.52 5.07 -17.68
N PRO A 146 28.14 6.13 -18.26
CA PRO A 146 28.63 6.12 -19.65
C PRO A 146 29.55 4.94 -19.99
N TRP A 147 30.18 4.38 -18.96
CA TRP A 147 31.20 3.33 -18.97
C TRP A 147 30.63 1.98 -18.51
N SER A 148 29.32 1.83 -18.36
CA SER A 148 28.71 0.63 -17.77
C SER A 148 28.24 -0.35 -18.84
N SER A 149 28.60 -1.63 -18.67
CA SER A 149 28.16 -2.72 -19.55
C SER A 149 26.63 -2.82 -19.59
N LYS A 150 26.08 -3.12 -20.78
CA LYS A 150 24.64 -3.33 -21.00
C LYS A 150 24.07 -4.54 -20.24
N VAL A 151 24.91 -5.43 -19.72
CA VAL A 151 24.52 -6.67 -19.02
C VAL A 151 25.02 -6.62 -17.58
N ARG A 152 24.09 -6.50 -16.62
CA ARG A 152 24.38 -6.59 -15.19
C ARG A 152 24.13 -8.01 -14.71
N LEU A 153 25.20 -8.64 -14.25
CA LEU A 153 25.22 -10.07 -13.91
C LEU A 153 24.77 -10.34 -12.46
N HIS A 154 24.61 -9.29 -11.64
CA HIS A 154 24.15 -9.35 -10.25
C HIS A 154 22.66 -9.01 -10.07
N ASP A 155 21.93 -8.75 -11.15
CA ASP A 155 20.52 -8.31 -11.08
C ASP A 155 19.62 -9.35 -10.38
N SER A 156 19.98 -10.64 -10.39
CA SER A 156 19.18 -11.67 -9.72
C SER A 156 19.28 -11.61 -8.20
N VAL A 157 20.42 -11.16 -7.67
CA VAL A 157 20.63 -10.96 -6.23
C VAL A 157 19.72 -9.85 -5.71
N THR A 158 19.68 -8.69 -6.38
CA THR A 158 18.89 -7.55 -5.91
C THR A 158 17.40 -7.77 -6.13
N PHE A 159 17.00 -8.39 -7.24
CA PHE A 159 15.59 -8.69 -7.52
C PHE A 159 15.03 -9.78 -6.60
N TRP A 160 15.88 -10.61 -6.01
CA TRP A 160 15.48 -11.56 -4.95
C TRP A 160 14.88 -10.85 -3.73
N LEU A 161 15.30 -9.63 -3.39
CA LEU A 161 14.69 -8.86 -2.29
C LEU A 161 13.21 -8.57 -2.51
N ALA A 162 12.79 -8.32 -3.76
CA ALA A 162 11.37 -8.14 -4.07
C ALA A 162 10.57 -9.42 -3.84
N ARG A 163 11.17 -10.58 -4.13
CA ARG A 163 10.58 -11.89 -3.83
C ARG A 163 10.50 -12.15 -2.33
N TRP A 164 11.55 -11.79 -1.58
CA TRP A 164 11.55 -11.91 -0.12
C TRP A 164 10.51 -10.97 0.54
N LEU A 165 10.37 -9.74 0.05
CA LEU A 165 9.31 -8.82 0.48
C LEU A 165 7.92 -9.39 0.19
N LEU A 166 7.69 -9.95 -1.00
CA LEU A 166 6.43 -10.62 -1.33
C LEU A 166 6.13 -11.79 -0.39
N PHE A 167 7.13 -12.62 -0.09
CA PHE A 167 7.00 -13.71 0.87
C PHE A 167 6.56 -13.19 2.24
N ARG A 168 7.29 -12.20 2.80
CA ARG A 168 6.95 -11.61 4.10
C ARG A 168 5.56 -11.01 4.11
N LEU A 169 5.20 -10.26 3.08
CA LEU A 169 3.89 -9.63 2.94
C LEU A 169 2.76 -10.66 2.98
N MET A 170 2.82 -11.68 2.12
CA MET A 170 1.76 -12.70 2.03
C MET A 170 1.71 -13.58 3.28
N PHE A 171 2.86 -14.10 3.71
CA PHE A 171 2.96 -14.97 4.87
C PHE A 171 2.50 -14.28 6.15
N ALA A 172 2.99 -13.06 6.42
CA ALA A 172 2.55 -12.30 7.59
C ALA A 172 1.05 -11.99 7.51
N SER A 173 0.52 -11.62 6.35
CA SER A 173 -0.91 -11.31 6.17
C SER A 173 -1.82 -12.51 6.47
N GLY A 174 -1.40 -13.74 6.18
CA GLY A 174 -2.13 -14.96 6.54
C GLY A 174 -1.96 -15.34 8.00
N VAL A 175 -0.72 -15.35 8.50
CA VAL A 175 -0.40 -15.77 9.87
C VAL A 175 -1.09 -14.87 10.91
N VAL A 176 -1.09 -13.55 10.72
CA VAL A 176 -1.68 -12.64 11.71
C VAL A 176 -3.18 -12.88 11.91
N LYS A 177 -3.91 -13.30 10.87
CA LYS A 177 -5.36 -13.58 10.93
C LYS A 177 -5.65 -14.69 11.93
N LEU A 178 -4.84 -15.76 11.93
CA LEU A 178 -4.98 -16.87 12.89
C LEU A 178 -4.40 -16.53 14.27
N THR A 179 -3.24 -15.86 14.34
CA THR A 179 -2.65 -15.46 15.65
C THR A 179 -3.49 -14.42 16.40
N SER A 180 -4.40 -13.71 15.71
CA SER A 180 -5.31 -12.72 16.32
C SER A 180 -6.33 -13.32 17.29
N ARG A 181 -6.54 -14.65 17.21
CA ARG A 181 -7.64 -15.40 17.87
C ARG A 181 -9.04 -14.89 17.52
N CYS A 182 -9.20 -14.24 16.37
CA CYS A 182 -10.50 -13.75 15.93
C CYS A 182 -11.45 -14.92 15.63
N PRO A 183 -12.62 -14.99 16.29
CA PRO A 183 -13.56 -16.10 16.12
C PRO A 183 -14.03 -16.30 14.68
N THR A 184 -14.14 -15.23 13.88
CA THR A 184 -14.60 -15.33 12.48
C THR A 184 -13.53 -15.91 11.55
N TRP A 185 -12.24 -15.66 11.81
CA TRP A 185 -11.14 -16.27 11.05
C TRP A 185 -11.02 -17.76 11.38
N TRP A 186 -11.10 -18.12 12.67
CA TRP A 186 -11.11 -19.52 13.12
C TRP A 186 -12.38 -20.27 12.72
N GLY A 187 -13.54 -19.61 12.74
CA GLY A 187 -14.81 -20.18 12.29
C GLY A 187 -14.99 -20.25 10.77
N LEU A 188 -14.00 -19.78 10.00
CA LEU A 188 -14.04 -19.67 8.52
C LEU A 188 -15.17 -18.77 7.98
N THR A 189 -15.80 -17.94 8.82
CA THR A 189 -16.91 -17.04 8.42
C THR A 189 -16.44 -15.62 8.14
N ALA A 190 -15.14 -15.34 8.15
CA ALA A 190 -14.62 -13.98 7.98
C ALA A 190 -15.15 -13.27 6.71
N LEU A 191 -15.17 -13.96 5.57
CA LEU A 191 -15.64 -13.37 4.30
C LEU A 191 -17.15 -13.12 4.25
N THR A 192 -17.96 -13.74 5.14
CA THR A 192 -19.38 -13.39 5.22
C THR A 192 -19.60 -11.97 5.72
N TYR A 193 -18.62 -11.39 6.43
CA TYR A 193 -18.68 -10.00 6.92
C TYR A 193 -17.79 -9.06 6.09
N HIS A 194 -16.64 -9.54 5.63
CA HIS A 194 -15.59 -8.70 5.07
C HIS A 194 -16.04 -7.78 3.92
N TYR A 195 -16.85 -8.30 2.99
CA TYR A 195 -17.31 -7.52 1.83
C TYR A 195 -18.13 -6.29 2.21
N GLU A 196 -18.87 -6.35 3.32
CA GLU A 196 -19.68 -5.25 3.82
C GLU A 196 -18.86 -4.30 4.72
N THR A 197 -17.97 -4.86 5.54
CA THR A 197 -17.29 -4.14 6.61
C THR A 197 -15.95 -3.49 6.19
N GLN A 198 -15.42 -3.85 5.02
CA GLN A 198 -14.20 -3.26 4.43
C GLN A 198 -14.29 -1.74 4.22
N CYS A 199 -13.21 -0.97 4.39
CA CYS A 199 -13.27 0.50 4.44
C CYS A 199 -14.06 1.17 3.30
N ILE A 200 -13.81 0.81 2.04
CA ILE A 200 -14.53 1.36 0.90
C ILE A 200 -14.86 0.21 -0.07
N PRO A 201 -16.05 -0.42 0.04
CA PRO A 201 -16.45 -1.50 -0.86
C PRO A 201 -16.70 -0.98 -2.28
N THR A 202 -16.64 -1.87 -3.26
CA THR A 202 -17.09 -1.62 -4.64
C THR A 202 -18.52 -2.18 -4.82
N PRO A 203 -19.19 -1.92 -5.96
CA PRO A 203 -20.49 -2.55 -6.23
C PRO A 203 -20.43 -4.08 -6.22
N LEU A 204 -19.31 -4.69 -6.65
CA LEU A 204 -19.16 -6.13 -6.66
C LEU A 204 -19.15 -6.74 -5.25
N ALA A 205 -18.76 -5.97 -4.24
CA ALA A 205 -18.80 -6.40 -2.85
C ALA A 205 -20.20 -6.86 -2.43
N TRP A 206 -21.24 -6.14 -2.89
CA TRP A 206 -22.63 -6.51 -2.60
C TRP A 206 -22.96 -7.88 -3.20
N PHE A 207 -22.66 -8.08 -4.50
CA PHE A 207 -22.90 -9.36 -5.17
C PHE A 207 -22.08 -10.50 -4.55
N ALA A 208 -20.82 -10.24 -4.19
CA ALA A 208 -19.97 -11.21 -3.52
C ALA A 208 -20.51 -11.57 -2.13
N HIS A 209 -21.07 -10.61 -1.39
CA HIS A 209 -21.68 -10.82 -0.08
C HIS A 209 -22.90 -11.75 -0.14
N GLN A 210 -23.68 -11.69 -1.23
CA GLN A 210 -24.86 -12.57 -1.44
C GLN A 210 -24.50 -14.02 -1.77
N LEU A 211 -23.23 -14.36 -2.00
CA LEU A 211 -22.84 -15.73 -2.28
C LEU A 211 -23.11 -16.66 -1.09
N PRO A 212 -23.48 -17.94 -1.33
CA PRO A 212 -23.79 -18.89 -0.28
C PRO A 212 -22.67 -19.03 0.76
N VAL A 213 -23.04 -19.24 2.03
CA VAL A 213 -22.08 -19.31 3.15
C VAL A 213 -21.02 -20.39 2.95
N TRP A 214 -21.35 -21.53 2.35
CA TRP A 214 -20.37 -22.59 2.06
C TRP A 214 -19.25 -22.09 1.13
N PHE A 215 -19.60 -21.27 0.14
CA PHE A 215 -18.64 -20.68 -0.79
C PHE A 215 -17.76 -19.65 -0.10
N GLN A 216 -18.32 -18.87 0.83
CA GLN A 216 -17.56 -17.93 1.65
C GLN A 216 -16.55 -18.62 2.53
N LYS A 217 -16.96 -19.72 3.20
CA LYS A 217 -16.05 -20.51 4.03
C LYS A 217 -14.93 -21.14 3.20
N LEU A 218 -15.26 -21.69 2.04
CA LEU A 218 -14.26 -22.20 1.11
C LEU A 218 -13.29 -21.11 0.64
N SER A 219 -13.80 -19.89 0.41
CA SER A 219 -12.99 -18.75 0.02
C SER A 219 -12.01 -18.34 1.12
N VAL A 220 -12.40 -18.42 2.41
CA VAL A 220 -11.48 -18.21 3.55
C VAL A 220 -10.38 -19.27 3.56
N VAL A 221 -10.70 -20.54 3.32
CA VAL A 221 -9.71 -21.61 3.17
C VAL A 221 -8.74 -21.31 2.03
N GLY A 222 -9.26 -20.91 0.87
CA GLY A 222 -8.46 -20.48 -0.28
C GLY A 222 -7.52 -19.32 0.07
N THR A 223 -8.00 -18.31 0.79
CA THR A 223 -7.15 -17.21 1.30
C THR A 223 -6.03 -17.74 2.19
N PHE A 224 -6.29 -18.64 3.14
CA PHE A 224 -5.23 -19.20 3.99
C PHE A 224 -4.21 -20.02 3.20
N VAL A 225 -4.65 -20.82 2.22
CA VAL A 225 -3.73 -21.59 1.38
C VAL A 225 -2.83 -20.64 0.57
N ILE A 226 -3.41 -19.62 -0.07
CA ILE A 226 -2.67 -18.65 -0.90
C ILE A 226 -1.74 -17.78 -0.05
N GLU A 227 -2.12 -17.41 1.17
CA GLU A 227 -1.34 -16.52 2.03
C GLU A 227 -0.33 -17.24 2.92
N ILE A 228 -0.55 -18.50 3.31
CA ILE A 228 0.33 -19.22 4.26
C ILE A 228 1.16 -20.30 3.55
N ALA A 229 0.54 -21.16 2.73
CA ALA A 229 1.22 -22.32 2.15
C ALA A 229 1.90 -22.00 0.81
N VAL A 230 1.21 -21.29 -0.09
CA VAL A 230 1.74 -20.92 -1.42
C VAL A 230 3.02 -20.07 -1.36
N PRO A 231 3.26 -19.15 -0.39
CA PRO A 231 4.48 -18.36 -0.37
C PRO A 231 5.78 -19.18 -0.32
N PHE A 232 5.77 -20.39 0.24
CA PHE A 232 6.95 -21.28 0.20
C PHE A 232 7.33 -21.68 -1.23
N MET A 233 6.36 -21.74 -2.14
CA MET A 233 6.61 -22.02 -3.56
C MET A 233 7.39 -20.90 -4.27
N PHE A 234 7.45 -19.69 -3.71
CA PHE A 234 8.19 -18.57 -4.29
C PHE A 234 9.69 -18.89 -4.43
N PHE A 235 10.24 -19.64 -3.47
CA PHE A 235 11.66 -20.04 -3.45
C PHE A 235 11.90 -21.41 -4.10
N SER A 236 10.87 -22.06 -4.65
CA SER A 236 11.03 -23.35 -5.31
C SER A 236 11.92 -23.22 -6.55
N PRO A 237 12.90 -24.14 -6.75
CA PRO A 237 13.73 -24.14 -7.96
C PRO A 237 12.90 -24.47 -9.21
N ILE A 238 11.79 -25.19 -9.05
CA ILE A 238 10.88 -25.59 -10.12
C ILE A 238 10.14 -24.35 -10.66
N ARG A 239 10.32 -24.06 -11.95
CA ARG A 239 9.73 -22.89 -12.61
C ARG A 239 8.21 -22.86 -12.50
N ARG A 240 7.56 -24.00 -12.70
CA ARG A 240 6.09 -24.10 -12.72
C ARG A 240 5.45 -23.78 -11.37
N HIS A 241 6.07 -24.18 -10.26
CA HIS A 241 5.63 -23.77 -8.92
C HIS A 241 5.60 -22.25 -8.75
N ARG A 242 6.65 -21.55 -9.19
CA ARG A 242 6.69 -20.08 -9.12
C ARG A 242 5.63 -19.44 -10.00
N LEU A 243 5.35 -20.01 -11.17
CA LEU A 243 4.29 -19.52 -12.06
C LEU A 243 2.89 -19.78 -11.48
N ALA A 244 2.63 -20.97 -10.95
CA ALA A 244 1.37 -21.27 -10.27
C ALA A 244 1.15 -20.32 -9.09
N ALA A 245 2.18 -20.12 -8.26
CA ALA A 245 2.16 -19.17 -7.17
C ALA A 245 1.89 -17.74 -7.67
N PHE A 246 2.55 -17.30 -8.76
CA PHE A 246 2.28 -16.00 -9.40
C PHE A 246 0.80 -15.84 -9.77
N TYR A 247 0.21 -16.82 -10.46
CA TYR A 247 -1.18 -16.74 -10.89
C TYR A 247 -2.17 -16.76 -9.72
N MET A 248 -1.92 -17.59 -8.70
CA MET A 248 -2.74 -17.61 -7.48
C MET A 248 -2.70 -16.27 -6.74
N GLN A 249 -1.51 -15.67 -6.59
CA GLN A 249 -1.38 -14.37 -5.95
C GLN A 249 -2.07 -13.27 -6.76
N VAL A 250 -1.84 -13.21 -8.08
CA VAL A 250 -2.50 -12.21 -8.94
C VAL A 250 -4.02 -12.37 -8.93
N LEU A 251 -4.53 -13.61 -8.98
CA LEU A 251 -5.97 -13.87 -8.88
C LEU A 251 -6.54 -13.33 -7.56
N LEU A 252 -5.90 -13.63 -6.43
CA LEU A 252 -6.32 -13.11 -5.13
C LEU A 252 -6.34 -11.58 -5.12
N GLN A 253 -5.27 -10.92 -5.58
CA GLN A 253 -5.20 -9.46 -5.61
C GLN A 253 -6.26 -8.84 -6.53
N VAL A 254 -6.56 -9.45 -7.68
CA VAL A 254 -7.60 -8.98 -8.61
C VAL A 254 -8.99 -9.11 -7.97
N LEU A 255 -9.29 -10.23 -7.31
CA LEU A 255 -10.57 -10.41 -6.61
C LEU A 255 -10.74 -9.38 -5.49
N ILE A 256 -9.66 -9.04 -4.78
CA ILE A 256 -9.66 -7.99 -3.76
C ILE A 256 -9.92 -6.62 -4.39
N ILE A 257 -9.25 -6.26 -5.50
CA ILE A 257 -9.50 -4.99 -6.22
C ILE A 257 -10.95 -4.90 -6.70
N LEU A 258 -11.48 -5.99 -7.25
CA LEU A 258 -12.82 -6.01 -7.79
C LEU A 258 -13.88 -5.85 -6.69
N SER A 259 -13.62 -6.35 -5.48
CA SER A 259 -14.55 -6.28 -4.35
C SER A 259 -14.30 -5.09 -3.41
N GLY A 260 -13.14 -4.44 -3.43
CA GLY A 260 -12.78 -3.38 -2.48
C GLY A 260 -11.74 -2.41 -2.98
N ASN A 261 -11.82 -1.16 -2.52
CA ASN A 261 -10.87 -0.11 -2.88
C ASN A 261 -9.72 -0.02 -1.86
N TYR A 262 -8.62 -0.73 -2.11
CA TYR A 262 -7.40 -0.68 -1.29
C TYR A 262 -6.31 0.18 -1.94
N ASN A 263 -6.70 1.28 -2.57
CA ASN A 263 -5.78 2.25 -3.15
C ASN A 263 -4.83 1.60 -4.18
N PHE A 264 -3.51 1.65 -3.92
CA PHE A 264 -2.46 1.06 -4.72
C PHE A 264 -1.83 -0.17 -4.04
N PHE A 265 -2.36 -0.65 -2.91
CA PHE A 265 -1.82 -1.79 -2.16
C PHE A 265 -1.81 -3.09 -2.98
N ASN A 266 -2.95 -3.43 -3.59
CA ASN A 266 -3.04 -4.64 -4.41
C ASN A 266 -2.16 -4.53 -5.67
N ILE A 267 -2.05 -3.33 -6.26
CA ILE A 267 -1.21 -3.09 -7.44
C ILE A 267 0.28 -3.21 -7.08
N LEU A 268 0.70 -2.73 -5.89
CA LEU A 268 2.04 -2.97 -5.34
C LEU A 268 2.31 -4.48 -5.20
N THR A 269 1.34 -5.23 -4.66
CA THR A 269 1.46 -6.67 -4.47
C THR A 269 1.56 -7.42 -5.79
N ILE A 270 0.74 -7.07 -6.79
CA ILE A 270 0.83 -7.61 -8.16
C ILE A 270 2.20 -7.26 -8.78
N THR A 271 2.71 -6.05 -8.55
CA THR A 271 4.02 -5.63 -9.04
C THR A 271 5.14 -6.46 -8.40
N LEU A 272 5.05 -6.76 -7.09
CA LEU A 272 5.96 -7.68 -6.40
C LEU A 272 5.89 -9.10 -6.96
N CYS A 273 4.71 -9.58 -7.39
CA CYS A 273 4.55 -10.89 -8.01
C CYS A 273 5.39 -11.06 -9.28
N LEU A 274 5.74 -9.97 -9.99
CA LEU A 274 6.65 -10.03 -11.14
C LEU A 274 8.03 -10.62 -10.79
N SER A 275 8.43 -10.63 -9.52
CA SER A 275 9.66 -11.28 -9.04
C SER A 275 9.67 -12.81 -9.16
N LEU A 276 8.51 -13.41 -9.42
CA LEU A 276 8.33 -14.85 -9.64
C LEU A 276 8.47 -15.25 -11.11
N LEU A 277 8.41 -14.29 -12.03
CA LEU A 277 8.46 -14.51 -13.47
C LEU A 277 9.90 -14.56 -14.00
N ASP A 278 10.05 -15.13 -15.19
CA ASP A 278 11.28 -15.15 -15.97
C ASP A 278 11.07 -14.62 -17.40
N ASP A 279 12.17 -14.28 -18.08
CA ASP A 279 12.15 -13.73 -19.44
C ASP A 279 11.47 -14.67 -20.43
N GLN A 280 11.56 -15.99 -20.22
CA GLN A 280 10.86 -16.98 -21.03
C GLN A 280 9.34 -16.81 -20.96
N HIS A 281 8.78 -16.61 -19.76
CA HIS A 281 7.33 -16.42 -19.59
C HIS A 281 6.86 -15.07 -20.15
N VAL A 282 7.63 -14.01 -19.93
CA VAL A 282 7.30 -12.69 -20.48
C VAL A 282 7.37 -12.71 -22.01
N ASN A 283 8.36 -13.36 -22.60
CA ASN A 283 8.45 -13.54 -24.06
C ASN A 283 7.27 -14.36 -24.62
N PHE A 284 6.81 -15.37 -23.88
CA PHE A 284 5.59 -16.11 -24.22
C PHE A 284 4.35 -15.20 -24.25
N TRP A 285 4.15 -14.33 -23.25
CA TRP A 285 3.08 -13.32 -23.29
C TRP A 285 3.21 -12.29 -24.41
N LEU A 286 4.45 -12.01 -24.82
CA LEU A 286 4.76 -11.15 -25.95
C LEU A 286 4.70 -11.89 -27.30
N ARG A 287 4.34 -13.18 -27.32
CA ARG A 287 4.29 -14.04 -28.52
C ARG A 287 5.59 -14.04 -29.33
N ARG A 288 6.74 -13.90 -28.67
CA ARG A 288 8.04 -13.95 -29.33
C ARG A 288 8.49 -15.42 -29.48
N PRO A 289 9.03 -15.82 -30.64
CA PRO A 289 9.50 -17.18 -30.84
C PRO A 289 10.66 -17.46 -29.88
N THR A 290 10.52 -18.50 -29.07
CA THR A 290 11.60 -19.03 -28.24
C THR A 290 12.26 -20.19 -28.99
N PRO A 291 13.60 -20.22 -29.14
CA PRO A 291 14.27 -21.35 -29.75
C PRO A 291 14.03 -22.60 -28.91
N LYS A 292 13.48 -23.64 -29.53
CA LYS A 292 13.35 -24.97 -28.93
C LYS A 292 14.60 -25.75 -29.29
N THR A 293 15.45 -26.00 -28.30
CA THR A 293 16.52 -26.98 -28.39
C THR A 293 16.34 -27.90 -27.20
N GLU A 294 15.63 -29.01 -27.38
CA GLU A 294 15.46 -30.01 -26.33
C GLU A 294 16.46 -31.14 -26.54
N THR A 295 17.28 -31.43 -25.52
CA THR A 295 18.15 -32.61 -25.45
C THR A 295 17.50 -33.70 -24.62
N SER A 296 17.85 -34.98 -24.84
CA SER A 296 17.28 -36.15 -24.11
C SER A 296 17.43 -36.08 -22.58
N LEU A 297 18.44 -35.36 -22.07
CA LEU A 297 18.61 -35.12 -20.63
C LEU A 297 17.54 -34.14 -20.09
N GLN A 298 17.14 -33.15 -20.89
CA GLN A 298 16.15 -32.14 -20.49
C GLN A 298 14.74 -32.71 -20.42
N THR A 299 14.39 -33.67 -21.28
CA THR A 299 13.09 -34.35 -21.23
C THR A 299 12.95 -35.19 -19.96
N LEU A 300 14.01 -35.88 -19.52
CA LEU A 300 14.01 -36.65 -18.27
C LEU A 300 13.90 -35.74 -17.03
N ILE A 301 14.68 -34.65 -16.99
CA ILE A 301 14.59 -33.64 -15.92
C ILE A 301 13.20 -32.98 -15.90
N SER A 302 12.62 -32.71 -17.07
CA SER A 302 11.26 -32.18 -17.20
C SER A 302 10.22 -33.15 -16.64
N GLY A 303 10.32 -34.44 -16.95
CA GLY A 303 9.44 -35.49 -16.41
C GLY A 303 9.48 -35.58 -14.88
N LEU A 304 10.69 -35.58 -14.29
CA LEU A 304 10.86 -35.54 -12.83
C LEU A 304 10.27 -34.27 -12.21
N ALA A 305 10.46 -33.11 -12.86
CA ALA A 305 9.89 -31.86 -12.38
C ALA A 305 8.35 -31.88 -12.42
N VAL A 306 7.73 -32.52 -13.42
CA VAL A 306 6.27 -32.70 -13.48
C VAL A 306 5.77 -33.61 -12.34
N MET A 307 6.48 -34.70 -12.06
CA MET A 307 6.11 -35.60 -10.95
C MET A 307 6.20 -34.87 -9.60
N LEU A 308 7.28 -34.12 -9.37
CA LEU A 308 7.42 -33.29 -8.16
C LEU A 308 6.34 -32.21 -8.08
N GLU A 309 5.96 -31.63 -9.21
CA GLU A 309 4.87 -30.66 -9.28
C GLU A 309 3.52 -31.27 -8.87
N MET A 310 3.15 -32.38 -9.48
CA MET A 310 1.92 -33.10 -9.16
C MET A 310 1.91 -33.57 -7.70
N GLY A 311 3.03 -34.07 -7.20
CA GLY A 311 3.19 -34.44 -5.79
C GLY A 311 3.02 -33.26 -4.85
N THR A 312 3.55 -32.08 -5.19
CA THR A 312 3.39 -30.86 -4.39
C THR A 312 1.94 -30.41 -4.34
N TYR A 313 1.23 -30.41 -5.46
CA TYR A 313 -0.19 -30.03 -5.51
C TYR A 313 -1.08 -31.05 -4.81
N ALA A 314 -0.80 -32.36 -4.96
CA ALA A 314 -1.50 -33.42 -4.25
C ALA A 314 -1.31 -33.29 -2.73
N LEU A 315 -0.08 -33.00 -2.28
CA LEU A 315 0.22 -32.78 -0.87
C LEU A 315 -0.48 -31.53 -0.32
N LEU A 316 -0.47 -30.43 -1.08
CA LEU A 316 -1.18 -29.20 -0.72
C LEU A 316 -2.69 -29.44 -0.59
N GLY A 317 -3.28 -30.14 -1.57
CA GLY A 317 -4.69 -30.53 -1.55
C GLY A 317 -5.03 -31.44 -0.37
N TYR A 318 -4.24 -32.49 -0.14
CA TYR A 318 -4.41 -33.42 0.98
C TYR A 318 -4.38 -32.72 2.33
N TRP A 319 -3.38 -31.86 2.58
CA TRP A 319 -3.30 -31.11 3.84
C TRP A 319 -4.40 -30.07 3.98
N THR A 320 -4.83 -29.46 2.88
CA THR A 320 -5.98 -28.54 2.90
C THR A 320 -7.24 -29.29 3.33
N VAL A 321 -7.52 -30.45 2.72
CA VAL A 321 -8.65 -31.32 3.11
C VAL A 321 -8.55 -31.75 4.57
N LYS A 322 -7.36 -32.15 5.03
CA LYS A 322 -7.14 -32.62 6.40
C LYS A 322 -7.28 -31.52 7.45
N TYR A 323 -6.68 -30.34 7.25
CA TYR A 323 -6.68 -29.27 8.25
C TYR A 323 -7.96 -28.44 8.26
N PHE A 324 -8.72 -28.44 7.17
CA PHE A 324 -9.99 -27.70 7.08
C PHE A 324 -11.23 -28.61 6.98
N ASP A 325 -11.06 -29.91 7.23
CA ASP A 325 -12.13 -30.94 7.25
C ASP A 325 -13.15 -30.73 6.13
N LEU A 326 -12.65 -30.73 4.89
CA LEU A 326 -13.47 -30.47 3.70
C LEU A 326 -14.32 -31.70 3.37
N GLN A 327 -15.62 -31.61 3.63
CA GLN A 327 -16.58 -32.67 3.35
C GLN A 327 -17.57 -32.20 2.27
N VAL A 328 -17.76 -33.02 1.23
CA VAL A 328 -18.69 -32.73 0.14
C VAL A 328 -20.05 -33.33 0.47
N GLU A 329 -21.04 -32.47 0.66
CA GLU A 329 -22.43 -32.86 0.88
C GLU A 329 -23.15 -32.88 -0.48
N TRP A 330 -23.22 -34.05 -1.11
CA TRP A 330 -23.80 -34.21 -2.45
C TRP A 330 -25.29 -33.86 -2.51
N GLU A 331 -26.03 -34.10 -1.43
CA GLU A 331 -27.48 -33.83 -1.36
C GLU A 331 -27.80 -32.33 -1.48
N ASN A 332 -27.01 -31.49 -0.82
CA ASN A 332 -27.22 -30.04 -0.76
C ASN A 332 -26.36 -29.26 -1.78
N LYS A 333 -25.51 -29.96 -2.55
CA LYS A 333 -24.47 -29.35 -3.40
C LYS A 333 -23.62 -28.32 -2.63
N SER A 334 -23.36 -28.59 -1.35
CA SER A 334 -22.60 -27.73 -0.45
C SER A 334 -21.29 -28.39 -0.02
N ILE A 335 -20.35 -27.57 0.42
CA ILE A 335 -19.09 -28.02 1.00
C ILE A 335 -19.06 -27.58 2.46
N SER A 336 -19.03 -28.55 3.36
CA SER A 336 -18.87 -28.30 4.79
C SER A 336 -17.38 -28.18 5.10
N THR A 337 -16.99 -27.13 5.82
CA THR A 337 -15.61 -26.84 6.20
C THR A 337 -15.53 -26.37 7.63
N LYS A 338 -14.51 -26.84 8.35
CA LYS A 338 -14.22 -26.51 9.76
C LYS A 338 -12.72 -26.56 10.00
N THR A 339 -12.19 -25.67 10.84
CA THR A 339 -10.78 -25.77 11.25
C THR A 339 -10.58 -27.01 12.13
N ALA A 340 -9.80 -27.97 11.64
CA ALA A 340 -9.51 -29.24 12.33
C ALA A 340 -8.19 -29.21 13.14
N PHE A 341 -7.69 -28.01 13.43
CA PHE A 341 -6.49 -27.80 14.25
C PHE A 341 -6.77 -26.74 15.31
N THR A 342 -6.03 -26.81 16.41
CA THR A 342 -6.14 -25.90 17.55
C THR A 342 -5.18 -24.72 17.44
N TYR A 343 -5.43 -23.68 18.23
CA TYR A 343 -4.51 -22.55 18.35
C TYR A 343 -3.11 -22.98 18.84
N PHE A 344 -3.02 -23.96 19.74
CA PHE A 344 -1.74 -24.48 20.24
C PHE A 344 -0.97 -25.22 19.15
N GLU A 345 -1.63 -26.06 18.36
CA GLU A 345 -1.02 -26.74 17.22
C GLU A 345 -0.55 -25.74 16.16
N PHE A 346 -1.33 -24.68 15.89
CA PHE A 346 -0.93 -23.62 14.96
C PHE A 346 0.29 -22.85 15.46
N ASN A 347 0.35 -22.50 16.74
CA ASN A 347 1.54 -21.89 17.33
C ASN A 347 2.75 -22.84 17.31
N GLY A 348 2.53 -24.14 17.54
CA GLY A 348 3.55 -25.18 17.36
C GLY A 348 4.09 -25.20 15.93
N PHE A 349 3.19 -25.18 14.94
CA PHE A 349 3.54 -25.05 13.53
C PHE A 349 4.37 -23.78 13.25
N LEU A 350 3.98 -22.61 13.79
CA LEU A 350 4.76 -21.38 13.63
C LEU A 350 6.17 -21.52 14.21
N LYS A 351 6.31 -22.10 15.41
CA LYS A 351 7.63 -22.38 16.00
C LYS A 351 8.47 -23.29 15.11
N THR A 352 7.85 -24.33 14.54
CA THR A 352 8.54 -25.25 13.64
C THR A 352 8.91 -24.64 12.29
N VAL A 353 8.11 -23.70 11.76
CA VAL A 353 8.27 -23.20 10.38
C VAL A 353 9.02 -21.88 10.27
N THR A 354 8.99 -21.02 11.31
CA THR A 354 9.58 -19.67 11.25
C THR A 354 11.10 -19.70 11.05
N VAL A 355 11.83 -20.60 11.72
CA VAL A 355 13.28 -20.69 11.54
C VAL A 355 13.63 -21.36 10.20
N PRO A 356 13.02 -22.49 9.80
CA PRO A 356 13.24 -23.06 8.47
C PRO A 356 12.89 -22.13 7.31
N SER A 357 11.87 -21.28 7.42
CA SER A 357 11.55 -20.31 6.37
C SER A 357 12.66 -19.28 6.16
N ILE A 358 13.31 -18.84 7.25
CA ILE A 358 14.50 -17.98 7.19
C ILE A 358 15.63 -18.72 6.46
N TRP A 359 15.88 -19.99 6.81
CA TRP A 359 16.90 -20.80 6.15
C TRP A 359 16.61 -21.09 4.68
N ILE A 360 15.35 -21.29 4.30
CA ILE A 360 14.94 -21.35 2.88
C ILE A 360 15.30 -20.05 2.16
N GLY A 361 15.05 -18.91 2.82
CA GLY A 361 15.47 -17.60 2.34
C GLY A 361 16.99 -17.50 2.16
N VAL A 362 17.77 -17.89 3.18
CA VAL A 362 19.24 -17.91 3.15
C VAL A 362 19.75 -18.80 2.01
N LEU A 363 19.30 -20.04 1.93
CA LEU A 363 19.73 -20.98 0.89
C LEU A 363 19.38 -20.47 -0.52
N SER A 364 18.18 -19.92 -0.69
CA SER A 364 17.76 -19.33 -1.97
C SER A 364 18.61 -18.11 -2.34
N LEU A 365 18.92 -17.23 -1.38
CA LEU A 365 19.75 -16.05 -1.62
C LEU A 365 21.19 -16.45 -1.92
N THR A 366 21.77 -17.36 -1.15
CA THR A 366 23.13 -17.89 -1.36
C THR A 366 23.28 -18.50 -2.75
N TRP A 367 22.27 -19.23 -3.23
CA TRP A 367 22.26 -19.73 -4.59
C TRP A 367 22.33 -18.62 -5.65
N GLU A 368 21.53 -17.55 -5.50
CA GLU A 368 21.56 -16.40 -6.42
C GLU A 368 22.89 -15.64 -6.36
N ILE A 369 23.48 -15.52 -5.17
CA ILE A 369 24.80 -14.90 -4.95
C ILE A 369 25.89 -15.69 -5.68
N ILE A 370 25.96 -17.00 -5.46
CA ILE A 370 26.97 -17.88 -6.07
C ILE A 370 26.79 -17.94 -7.59
N SER A 371 25.55 -18.07 -8.08
CA SER A 371 25.27 -18.08 -9.52
C SER A 371 25.69 -16.77 -10.19
N SER A 372 25.41 -15.63 -9.55
CA SER A 372 25.81 -14.31 -10.04
C SER A 372 27.33 -14.11 -9.98
N MET A 373 27.99 -14.61 -8.92
CA MET A 373 29.44 -14.57 -8.77
C MET A 373 30.13 -15.30 -9.93
N PHE A 374 29.67 -16.51 -10.25
CA PHE A 374 30.22 -17.30 -11.36
C PHE A 374 30.06 -16.56 -12.69
N LYS A 375 28.87 -15.98 -12.95
CA LYS A 375 28.61 -15.16 -14.14
C LYS A 375 29.56 -13.95 -14.23
N CYS A 376 29.80 -13.24 -13.13
CA CYS A 376 30.76 -12.13 -13.07
C CYS A 376 32.20 -12.58 -13.33
N ALA A 377 32.60 -13.74 -12.80
CA ALA A 377 33.95 -14.29 -13.00
C ALA A 377 34.22 -14.68 -14.46
N CYS A 378 33.19 -15.12 -15.20
CA CYS A 378 33.29 -15.50 -16.61
C CYS A 378 33.34 -14.32 -17.60
N VAL A 379 33.31 -13.07 -17.13
CA VAL A 379 33.40 -11.89 -18.02
C VAL A 379 34.77 -11.82 -18.71
N ARG A 380 34.75 -11.50 -20.00
CA ARG A 380 35.96 -11.27 -20.82
C ARG A 380 36.62 -9.94 -20.45
N GLY A 381 37.94 -9.96 -20.27
CA GLY A 381 38.74 -8.78 -19.92
C GLY A 381 38.92 -8.59 -18.40
N VAL A 382 40.16 -8.33 -17.97
CA VAL A 382 40.54 -8.25 -16.54
C VAL A 382 39.86 -7.07 -15.83
N LEU A 383 39.88 -5.88 -16.44
CA LEU A 383 39.26 -4.68 -15.86
C LEU A 383 37.74 -4.82 -15.69
N TRP A 384 37.07 -5.36 -16.71
CA TRP A 384 35.62 -5.60 -16.68
C TRP A 384 35.22 -6.68 -15.67
N ARG A 385 36.04 -7.72 -15.53
CA ARG A 385 35.87 -8.74 -14.49
C ARG A 385 36.00 -8.12 -13.10
N LEU A 386 37.09 -7.38 -12.84
CA LEU A 386 37.30 -6.71 -11.55
C LEU A 386 36.13 -5.77 -11.20
N TRP A 387 35.72 -4.92 -12.15
CA TRP A 387 34.61 -4.00 -11.95
C TRP A 387 33.28 -4.72 -11.69
N SER A 388 32.97 -5.77 -12.46
CA SER A 388 31.74 -6.55 -12.28
C SER A 388 31.72 -7.28 -10.94
N THR A 389 32.88 -7.79 -10.48
CA THR A 389 33.02 -8.41 -9.16
C THR A 389 32.86 -7.40 -8.03
N ILE A 390 33.45 -6.20 -8.13
CA ILE A 390 33.26 -5.14 -7.13
C ILE A 390 31.77 -4.75 -7.05
N GLN A 391 31.13 -4.53 -8.21
CA GLN A 391 29.71 -4.18 -8.24
C GLN A 391 28.84 -5.29 -7.64
N TRP A 392 29.11 -6.55 -7.99
CA TRP A 392 28.45 -7.70 -7.39
C TRP A 392 28.65 -7.75 -5.87
N ALA A 393 29.87 -7.52 -5.37
CA ALA A 393 30.17 -7.56 -3.94
C ALA A 393 29.39 -6.48 -3.17
N VAL A 394 29.37 -5.24 -3.67
CA VAL A 394 28.63 -4.13 -3.06
C VAL A 394 27.12 -4.41 -3.04
N MET A 395 26.56 -4.83 -4.17
CA MET A 395 25.11 -5.10 -4.26
C MET A 395 24.71 -6.33 -3.44
N THR A 396 25.59 -7.33 -3.33
CA THR A 396 25.41 -8.48 -2.45
C THR A 396 25.42 -8.07 -0.98
N ALA A 397 26.39 -7.25 -0.57
CA ALA A 397 26.46 -6.73 0.80
C ALA A 397 25.19 -5.92 1.15
N ALA A 398 24.74 -5.02 0.27
CA ALA A 398 23.49 -4.29 0.44
C ALA A 398 22.28 -5.23 0.55
N THR A 399 22.23 -6.27 -0.27
CA THR A 399 21.15 -7.27 -0.27
C THR A 399 21.12 -8.09 1.02
N VAL A 400 22.26 -8.58 1.48
CA VAL A 400 22.38 -9.33 2.73
C VAL A 400 22.01 -8.45 3.93
N SER A 401 22.45 -7.19 3.96
CA SER A 401 22.06 -6.23 5.00
C SER A 401 20.55 -6.00 5.03
N MET A 402 19.93 -5.74 3.87
CA MET A 402 18.48 -5.57 3.76
C MET A 402 17.71 -6.82 4.20
N PHE A 403 18.17 -8.00 3.79
CA PHE A 403 17.59 -9.26 4.23
C PHE A 403 17.70 -9.42 5.75
N ALA A 404 18.87 -9.17 6.34
CA ALA A 404 19.11 -9.29 7.77
C ALA A 404 18.20 -8.37 8.59
N ILE A 405 18.17 -7.07 8.31
CA ILE A 405 17.30 -6.13 9.06
C ILE A 405 15.82 -6.49 8.88
N SER A 406 15.44 -7.10 7.76
CA SER A 406 14.06 -7.51 7.53
C SER A 406 13.58 -8.70 8.35
N LEU A 407 14.51 -9.46 8.95
CA LEU A 407 14.18 -10.56 9.85
C LEU A 407 13.53 -10.07 11.16
N VAL A 408 13.82 -8.84 11.57
CA VAL A 408 13.28 -8.25 12.81
C VAL A 408 11.75 -8.16 12.75
N PRO A 409 11.13 -7.42 11.81
CA PRO A 409 9.68 -7.39 11.71
C PRO A 409 9.06 -8.70 11.21
N TYR A 410 9.83 -9.54 10.49
CA TYR A 410 9.37 -10.86 10.10
C TYR A 410 9.14 -11.78 11.31
N THR A 411 9.95 -11.69 12.35
CA THR A 411 9.87 -12.59 13.51
C THR A 411 8.87 -12.15 14.57
N TYR A 412 8.19 -11.01 14.44
CA TYR A 412 7.26 -10.50 15.46
C TYR A 412 6.10 -11.43 15.83
N PHE A 413 5.73 -12.39 14.98
CA PHE A 413 4.67 -13.35 15.29
C PHE A 413 5.15 -14.56 16.12
N GLU A 414 6.46 -14.74 16.32
CA GLU A 414 7.03 -15.85 17.10
C GLU A 414 8.14 -15.32 18.03
N TYR A 415 7.88 -15.38 19.33
CA TYR A 415 8.72 -14.74 20.34
C TYR A 415 10.12 -15.35 20.42
N ASP A 416 10.25 -16.67 20.38
CA ASP A 416 11.53 -17.35 20.58
C ASP A 416 12.51 -17.05 19.44
N ALA A 417 12.02 -17.05 18.20
CA ALA A 417 12.77 -16.68 17.01
C ALA A 417 13.19 -15.20 17.08
N HIS A 418 12.31 -14.32 17.52
CA HIS A 418 12.61 -12.89 17.65
C HIS A 418 13.65 -12.60 18.73
N SER A 419 13.55 -13.24 19.90
CA SER A 419 14.50 -13.07 21.00
C SER A 419 15.89 -13.62 20.66
N ASN A 420 15.93 -14.71 19.88
CA ASN A 420 17.18 -15.36 19.45
C ASN A 420 17.85 -14.69 18.24
N LEU A 421 17.25 -13.63 17.66
CA LEU A 421 17.92 -12.86 16.61
C LEU A 421 19.21 -12.21 17.14
N TRP A 422 20.24 -12.19 16.30
CA TRP A 422 21.52 -11.58 16.62
C TRP A 422 21.33 -10.10 17.02
N PRO A 423 21.80 -9.65 18.20
CA PRO A 423 21.55 -8.29 18.69
C PRO A 423 21.99 -7.19 17.72
N GLY A 424 23.07 -7.40 16.96
CA GLY A 424 23.53 -6.44 15.96
C GLY A 424 22.50 -6.16 14.86
N VAL A 425 21.68 -7.15 14.51
CA VAL A 425 20.58 -6.98 13.53
C VAL A 425 19.46 -6.12 14.12
N ARG A 426 19.12 -6.31 15.40
CA ARG A 426 18.11 -5.48 16.09
C ARG A 426 18.57 -4.03 16.21
N THR A 427 19.81 -3.79 16.62
CA THR A 427 20.37 -2.43 16.67
C THR A 427 20.43 -1.79 15.28
N ALA A 428 20.80 -2.54 14.24
CA ALA A 428 20.78 -2.03 12.87
C ALA A 428 19.36 -1.68 12.39
N PHE A 429 18.35 -2.48 12.75
CA PHE A 429 16.95 -2.18 12.49
C PHE A 429 16.51 -0.91 13.22
N GLU A 430 16.78 -0.76 14.52
CA GLU A 430 16.45 0.43 15.31
C GLU A 430 17.07 1.72 14.74
N LEU A 431 18.30 1.65 14.26
CA LEU A 431 18.98 2.77 13.60
C LEU A 431 18.36 3.16 12.26
N THR A 432 17.70 2.22 11.58
CA THR A 432 17.14 2.40 10.24
C THR A 432 15.62 2.54 10.20
N ASP A 433 14.93 2.28 11.31
CA ASP A 433 13.46 2.30 11.43
C ASP A 433 12.85 3.64 11.00
N ARG A 434 13.52 4.76 11.32
CA ARG A 434 13.10 6.11 10.90
C ARG A 434 13.00 6.28 9.39
N TYR A 435 13.75 5.51 8.61
CA TYR A 435 13.72 5.57 7.14
C TYR A 435 12.68 4.61 6.54
N GLN A 436 11.98 3.81 7.36
CA GLN A 436 10.96 2.86 6.93
C GLN A 436 11.48 1.88 5.87
N LEU A 437 12.75 1.48 5.99
CA LEU A 437 13.40 0.57 5.03
C LEU A 437 12.77 -0.82 5.04
N VAL A 438 12.31 -1.27 6.21
CA VAL A 438 11.59 -2.54 6.38
C VAL A 438 10.46 -2.37 7.38
N ASN A 439 9.29 -2.92 7.04
CA ASN A 439 8.08 -2.79 7.84
C ASN A 439 7.47 -4.17 8.19
N SER A 440 6.52 -4.14 9.13
CA SER A 440 5.65 -5.27 9.44
C SER A 440 4.32 -5.17 8.69
N TYR A 441 3.71 -6.32 8.38
CA TYR A 441 2.50 -6.41 7.56
C TYR A 441 1.42 -7.25 8.25
N GLY A 442 0.15 -6.87 8.07
CA GLY A 442 -0.93 -7.57 8.76
C GLY A 442 -2.30 -6.87 8.72
N LEU A 443 -2.76 -6.48 7.53
CA LEU A 443 -4.10 -5.91 7.35
C LEU A 443 -5.20 -6.92 7.74
N PHE A 444 -6.30 -6.42 8.32
CA PHE A 444 -7.47 -7.20 8.73
C PHE A 444 -7.18 -8.36 9.69
N ARG A 445 -6.19 -8.17 10.57
CA ARG A 445 -5.84 -9.14 11.63
C ARG A 445 -7.06 -9.62 12.42
N ARG A 446 -7.96 -8.70 12.80
CA ARG A 446 -9.28 -9.02 13.37
C ARG A 446 -10.35 -8.48 12.44
N MET A 447 -11.41 -9.26 12.22
CA MET A 447 -12.55 -8.79 11.44
C MET A 447 -13.28 -7.70 12.23
N THR A 448 -13.57 -6.59 11.56
CA THR A 448 -14.31 -5.47 12.13
C THR A 448 -15.77 -5.52 11.68
N GLY A 449 -16.65 -4.84 12.42
CA GLY A 449 -18.07 -4.74 12.05
C GLY A 449 -18.86 -6.05 12.17
N VAL A 450 -18.45 -6.99 13.02
CA VAL A 450 -19.24 -8.19 13.31
C VAL A 450 -20.58 -7.75 13.91
N GLY A 451 -21.67 -8.09 13.24
CA GLY A 451 -23.01 -7.61 13.60
C GLY A 451 -23.32 -6.18 13.15
N GLY A 452 -22.69 -5.73 12.05
CA GLY A 452 -22.97 -4.47 11.36
C GLY A 452 -21.76 -3.55 11.32
N ARG A 453 -21.53 -2.98 10.14
CA ARG A 453 -20.43 -2.03 9.88
C ARG A 453 -20.70 -0.71 10.62
N PRO A 454 -19.85 -0.30 11.58
CA PRO A 454 -20.03 1.00 12.22
C PRO A 454 -19.66 2.13 11.24
N GLU A 455 -20.47 3.17 11.22
CA GLU A 455 -20.24 4.38 10.42
C GLU A 455 -20.61 5.62 11.22
N VAL A 456 -19.75 6.64 11.14
CA VAL A 456 -20.01 7.96 11.73
C VAL A 456 -20.64 8.85 10.66
N VAL A 457 -21.80 9.42 10.98
CA VAL A 457 -22.54 10.37 10.15
C VAL A 457 -22.51 11.73 10.83
N ILE A 458 -22.06 12.74 10.10
CA ILE A 458 -22.00 14.13 10.55
C ILE A 458 -23.28 14.83 10.09
N GLU A 459 -23.92 15.56 10.99
CA GLU A 459 -25.09 16.36 10.70
C GLU A 459 -24.82 17.83 11.03
N GLY A 460 -25.30 18.73 10.18
CA GLY A 460 -25.26 20.16 10.42
C GLY A 460 -26.64 20.77 10.57
N SER A 461 -26.70 21.91 11.26
CA SER A 461 -27.93 22.67 11.46
C SER A 461 -27.66 24.17 11.51
N MET A 462 -28.65 24.96 11.09
CA MET A 462 -28.65 26.43 11.23
C MET A 462 -29.41 26.90 12.48
N ASP A 463 -30.38 26.10 12.95
CA ASP A 463 -31.40 26.50 13.94
C ASP A 463 -31.51 25.54 15.14
N ARG A 464 -30.70 24.47 15.19
CA ARG A 464 -30.73 23.35 16.16
C ARG A 464 -31.91 22.39 16.03
N ASN A 465 -32.91 22.69 15.19
CA ASN A 465 -34.11 21.90 15.04
C ASN A 465 -34.05 21.02 13.78
N THR A 466 -33.64 21.61 12.66
CA THR A 466 -33.50 20.92 11.38
C THR A 466 -32.05 20.48 11.19
N TRP A 467 -31.85 19.18 11.04
CA TRP A 467 -30.53 18.57 10.89
C TRP A 467 -30.40 17.94 9.51
N THR A 468 -29.33 18.28 8.81
CA THR A 468 -29.04 17.77 7.47
C THR A 468 -27.73 17.00 7.51
N GLU A 469 -27.76 15.76 7.02
CA GLU A 469 -26.57 14.91 6.90
C GLU A 469 -25.58 15.47 5.88
N ILE A 470 -24.29 15.45 6.24
CA ILE A 470 -23.20 15.78 5.35
C ILE A 470 -22.72 14.48 4.69
N GLU A 471 -23.08 14.32 3.42
CA GLU A 471 -22.70 13.15 2.63
C GLU A 471 -21.23 13.22 2.17
N PHE A 472 -20.51 12.11 2.32
CA PHE A 472 -19.13 11.95 1.85
C PHE A 472 -19.11 11.30 0.47
N MET A 473 -18.11 11.64 -0.35
CA MET A 473 -17.97 11.10 -1.72
C MET A 473 -17.77 9.58 -1.79
N TYR A 474 -16.95 9.00 -0.89
CA TYR A 474 -16.43 7.64 -1.10
C TYR A 474 -16.88 6.64 -0.05
N LYS A 475 -16.89 7.01 1.23
CA LYS A 475 -17.39 6.11 2.29
C LYS A 475 -18.91 5.89 2.17
N PRO A 476 -19.44 4.76 2.64
CA PRO A 476 -20.88 4.55 2.76
C PRO A 476 -21.56 5.65 3.59
N GLY A 477 -22.74 6.08 3.15
CA GLY A 477 -23.52 7.12 3.79
C GLY A 477 -24.97 7.08 3.33
N ASN A 478 -25.22 7.55 2.11
CA ASN A 478 -26.52 7.50 1.46
C ASN A 478 -26.97 6.04 1.23
N MET A 479 -28.19 5.70 1.64
CA MET A 479 -28.71 4.33 1.60
C MET A 479 -29.02 3.82 0.19
N SER A 480 -29.28 4.74 -0.74
CA SER A 480 -29.62 4.44 -2.13
C SER A 480 -28.40 4.50 -3.07
N ALA A 481 -27.28 5.03 -2.60
CA ALA A 481 -26.07 5.16 -3.42
C ALA A 481 -25.29 3.84 -3.49
N ALA A 482 -24.89 3.47 -4.70
CA ALA A 482 -23.98 2.36 -4.92
C ALA A 482 -22.58 2.66 -4.35
N PRO A 483 -21.87 1.68 -3.79
CA PRO A 483 -20.47 1.86 -3.42
C PRO A 483 -19.62 2.24 -4.65
N PRO A 484 -18.67 3.19 -4.56
CA PRO A 484 -17.92 3.64 -5.72
C PRO A 484 -16.71 2.75 -6.07
N VAL A 485 -16.19 2.91 -7.28
CA VAL A 485 -14.86 2.41 -7.68
C VAL A 485 -13.90 3.60 -7.72
N VAL A 486 -12.90 3.58 -6.85
CA VAL A 486 -12.04 4.74 -6.54
C VAL A 486 -10.57 4.47 -6.86
N ALA A 487 -10.13 3.22 -6.80
CA ALA A 487 -8.74 2.85 -7.06
C ALA A 487 -8.28 3.36 -8.45
N PRO A 488 -7.07 3.96 -8.58
CA PRO A 488 -5.97 3.99 -7.62
C PRO A 488 -5.90 5.30 -6.79
N HIS A 489 -6.96 6.09 -6.70
CA HIS A 489 -7.02 7.22 -5.77
C HIS A 489 -7.18 6.72 -4.33
N GLN A 490 -6.57 7.42 -3.36
CA GLN A 490 -6.71 7.13 -1.94
C GLN A 490 -7.43 8.23 -1.18
N PRO A 491 -8.73 8.10 -0.88
CA PRO A 491 -9.42 9.07 -0.04
C PRO A 491 -9.04 8.88 1.43
N ARG A 492 -8.03 9.65 1.88
CA ARG A 492 -7.40 9.48 3.21
C ARG A 492 -8.35 9.86 4.34
N LEU A 493 -9.23 10.86 4.12
CA LEU A 493 -10.24 11.26 5.10
C LEU A 493 -11.29 10.17 5.31
N ASP A 494 -11.89 9.64 4.24
CA ASP A 494 -12.89 8.57 4.27
C ASP A 494 -12.34 7.30 4.94
N TRP A 495 -11.09 6.94 4.66
CA TRP A 495 -10.43 5.82 5.34
C TRP A 495 -10.23 6.09 6.84
N GLN A 496 -9.83 7.30 7.23
CA GLN A 496 -9.72 7.64 8.65
C GLN A 496 -11.08 7.69 9.35
N MET A 497 -12.15 8.12 8.67
CA MET A 497 -13.52 8.05 9.20
C MET A 497 -13.93 6.60 9.52
N TRP A 498 -13.55 5.64 8.69
CA TRP A 498 -13.76 4.22 8.98
C TRP A 498 -13.04 3.77 10.26
N PHE A 499 -11.78 4.16 10.45
CA PHE A 499 -11.05 3.87 11.69
C PHE A 499 -11.68 4.55 12.91
N ALA A 500 -12.10 5.81 12.78
CA ALA A 500 -12.76 6.56 13.85
C ALA A 500 -14.06 5.89 14.31
N ALA A 501 -14.82 5.28 13.39
CA ALA A 501 -16.06 4.59 13.71
C ALA A 501 -15.89 3.33 14.58
N LEU A 502 -14.68 2.75 14.63
CA LEU A 502 -14.39 1.52 15.38
C LEU A 502 -14.21 1.76 16.90
N GLY A 503 -13.97 3.00 17.31
CA GLY A 503 -13.72 3.37 18.70
C GLY A 503 -14.54 4.57 19.15
N PRO A 504 -14.31 5.09 20.37
CA PRO A 504 -14.84 6.38 20.79
C PRO A 504 -14.09 7.53 20.09
N HIS A 505 -14.75 8.68 19.97
CA HIS A 505 -14.20 9.87 19.32
C HIS A 505 -12.90 10.40 19.97
N THR A 506 -12.69 10.15 21.26
CA THR A 506 -11.47 10.53 21.98
C THR A 506 -10.19 9.87 21.44
N GLN A 507 -10.30 8.73 20.76
CA GLN A 507 -9.18 8.08 20.07
C GLN A 507 -8.83 8.73 18.73
N SER A 508 -9.69 9.61 18.22
CA SER A 508 -9.51 10.31 16.93
C SER A 508 -9.51 11.83 17.10
N PRO A 509 -8.45 12.43 17.68
CA PRO A 509 -8.40 13.88 17.94
C PRO A 509 -8.61 14.76 16.71
N TRP A 510 -8.16 14.27 15.55
CA TRP A 510 -8.31 14.94 14.26
C TRP A 510 -9.78 15.19 13.89
N PHE A 511 -10.72 14.39 14.42
CA PHE A 511 -12.16 14.54 14.19
C PHE A 511 -12.71 15.84 14.78
N SER A 512 -12.22 16.25 15.97
CA SER A 512 -12.62 17.53 16.57
C SER A 512 -12.14 18.70 15.71
N SER A 513 -10.94 18.59 15.13
CA SER A 513 -10.45 19.59 14.17
C SER A 513 -11.27 19.61 12.89
N LEU A 514 -11.67 18.45 12.36
CA LEU A 514 -12.56 18.36 11.20
C LEU A 514 -13.86 19.15 11.46
N LEU A 515 -14.56 18.89 12.57
CA LEU A 515 -15.79 19.61 12.91
C LEU A 515 -15.55 21.12 13.06
N HIS A 516 -14.46 21.51 13.72
CA HIS A 516 -14.10 22.92 13.86
C HIS A 516 -13.89 23.60 12.50
N ARG A 517 -13.22 22.95 11.54
CA ARG A 517 -13.00 23.50 10.19
C ARG A 517 -14.28 23.55 9.35
N LEU A 518 -15.19 22.61 9.53
CA LEU A 518 -16.50 22.62 8.86
C LEU A 518 -17.39 23.75 9.38
N LEU A 519 -17.43 23.97 10.71
CA LEU A 519 -18.11 25.12 11.32
C LEU A 519 -17.54 26.46 10.83
N GLN A 520 -16.24 26.52 10.57
CA GLN A 520 -15.59 27.69 9.96
C GLN A 520 -15.87 27.87 8.46
N GLY A 521 -16.50 26.88 7.80
CA GLY A 521 -16.73 26.92 6.35
C GLY A 521 -15.45 26.85 5.51
N LYS A 522 -14.39 26.17 5.99
CA LYS A 522 -13.13 26.08 5.27
C LYS A 522 -13.28 25.25 3.99
N ARG A 523 -13.23 25.92 2.83
CA ARG A 523 -13.46 25.32 1.51
C ARG A 523 -12.54 24.14 1.19
N ASP A 524 -11.26 24.24 1.53
CA ASP A 524 -10.29 23.16 1.27
C ASP A 524 -10.62 21.88 2.04
N VAL A 525 -11.21 21.99 3.24
CA VAL A 525 -11.68 20.85 4.03
C VAL A 525 -13.01 20.31 3.49
N ILE A 526 -13.93 21.19 3.11
CA ILE A 526 -15.21 20.79 2.48
C ILE A 526 -14.93 19.98 1.21
N ARG A 527 -13.94 20.37 0.40
CA ARG A 527 -13.52 19.66 -0.82
C ARG A 527 -12.96 18.25 -0.59
N LEU A 528 -12.54 17.91 0.63
CA LEU A 528 -12.20 16.53 0.96
C LEU A 528 -13.44 15.64 1.10
N ILE A 529 -14.55 16.23 1.56
CA ILE A 529 -15.82 15.54 1.76
C ILE A 529 -16.61 15.49 0.46
N GLN A 530 -16.67 16.63 -0.24
CA GLN A 530 -17.40 16.79 -1.49
C GLN A 530 -16.69 17.75 -2.45
N THR A 531 -16.23 17.22 -3.58
CA THR A 531 -15.53 18.00 -4.63
C THR A 531 -16.48 18.96 -5.34
N ASP A 532 -17.72 18.52 -5.59
CA ASP A 532 -18.77 19.38 -6.15
C ASP A 532 -19.46 20.17 -5.03
N GLU A 533 -19.01 21.40 -4.80
CA GLU A 533 -19.53 22.27 -3.74
C GLU A 533 -21.06 22.48 -3.84
N SER A 534 -21.69 22.27 -5.00
CA SER A 534 -23.15 22.38 -5.15
C SER A 534 -23.92 21.28 -4.40
N GLN A 535 -23.31 20.10 -4.24
CA GLN A 535 -23.90 18.97 -3.51
C GLN A 535 -23.69 19.08 -2.00
N TYR A 536 -22.82 19.98 -1.53
CA TYR A 536 -22.62 20.21 -0.11
C TYR A 536 -23.76 21.06 0.47
N PRO A 537 -24.54 20.56 1.45
CA PRO A 537 -25.75 21.25 1.92
C PRO A 537 -25.53 22.66 2.48
N PHE A 538 -24.33 22.91 3.02
CA PHE A 538 -23.95 24.17 3.67
C PHE A 538 -22.97 24.99 2.82
N SER A 539 -23.08 24.91 1.49
CA SER A 539 -22.19 25.60 0.55
C SER A 539 -22.39 27.12 0.52
N LYS A 540 -23.63 27.58 0.73
CA LYS A 540 -23.97 29.02 0.78
C LYS A 540 -23.54 29.67 2.09
N GLN A 541 -23.72 28.98 3.21
CA GLN A 541 -23.38 29.46 4.55
C GLN A 541 -22.94 28.26 5.40
N PRO A 542 -21.86 28.37 6.19
CA PRO A 542 -21.43 27.29 7.07
C PRO A 542 -22.49 26.96 8.12
N PRO A 543 -22.55 25.69 8.57
CA PRO A 543 -23.50 25.28 9.60
C PRO A 543 -23.19 26.01 10.92
N ALA A 544 -24.23 26.43 11.64
CA ALA A 544 -24.09 27.04 12.96
C ALA A 544 -23.79 25.99 14.05
N TYR A 545 -24.29 24.77 13.85
CA TYR A 545 -24.15 23.64 14.76
C TYR A 545 -23.76 22.39 13.99
N LEU A 546 -22.90 21.56 14.60
CA LEU A 546 -22.58 20.23 14.11
C LEU A 546 -22.78 19.21 15.23
N ARG A 547 -23.17 17.99 14.87
CA ARG A 547 -23.14 16.82 15.75
C ARG A 547 -22.76 15.59 14.93
N ALA A 548 -22.40 14.50 15.59
CA ALA A 548 -22.13 13.24 14.90
C ALA A 548 -22.78 12.05 15.60
N HIS A 549 -23.34 11.16 14.80
CA HIS A 549 -24.01 9.95 15.26
C HIS A 549 -23.32 8.72 14.71
N ARG A 550 -23.31 7.64 15.50
CA ARG A 550 -22.85 6.34 15.04
C ARG A 550 -24.03 5.48 14.65
N TYR A 551 -23.95 4.93 13.45
CA TYR A 551 -24.89 3.98 12.90
C TYR A 551 -24.18 2.66 12.65
N LYS A 552 -24.96 1.58 12.55
CA LYS A 552 -24.52 0.32 11.94
C LYS A 552 -25.17 0.19 10.57
N TYR A 553 -24.35 -0.11 9.58
CA TYR A 553 -24.75 -0.32 8.19
C TYR A 553 -24.66 -1.79 7.83
N TRP A 554 -25.58 -2.21 6.95
CA TRP A 554 -25.54 -3.49 6.28
C TRP A 554 -25.91 -3.31 4.81
N PHE A 555 -25.46 -4.24 3.96
CA PHE A 555 -26.00 -4.36 2.64
C PHE A 555 -27.50 -4.71 2.70
N SER A 556 -28.26 -4.06 1.82
CA SER A 556 -29.69 -4.26 1.68
C SER A 556 -29.99 -5.50 0.83
N GLU A 557 -31.05 -6.23 1.14
CA GLU A 557 -31.56 -7.32 0.29
C GLU A 557 -32.46 -6.79 -0.85
N SER A 558 -32.97 -5.56 -0.73
CA SER A 558 -33.89 -4.93 -1.68
C SER A 558 -33.19 -4.20 -2.85
N TYR A 559 -32.24 -4.87 -3.50
CA TYR A 559 -31.61 -4.37 -4.72
C TYR A 559 -32.60 -4.38 -5.91
N PRO A 560 -32.62 -3.36 -6.79
CA PRO A 560 -31.71 -2.21 -6.91
C PRO A 560 -32.18 -0.92 -6.19
N GLN A 561 -33.27 -0.97 -5.41
CA GLN A 561 -33.87 0.24 -4.83
C GLN A 561 -33.03 0.85 -3.70
N ARG A 562 -32.38 0.01 -2.89
CA ARG A 562 -31.45 0.42 -1.83
C ARG A 562 -30.22 -0.47 -1.81
N TRP A 563 -29.05 0.14 -1.63
CA TRP A 563 -27.79 -0.58 -1.46
C TRP A 563 -27.48 -0.86 0.00
N TRP A 564 -27.91 0.03 0.89
CA TRP A 564 -27.64 -0.06 2.32
C TRP A 564 -28.91 0.03 3.16
N ARG A 565 -28.88 -0.64 4.30
CA ARG A 565 -29.76 -0.38 5.44
C ARG A 565 -28.91 0.06 6.62
N ARG A 566 -29.41 0.98 7.44
CA ARG A 566 -28.71 1.43 8.64
C ARG A 566 -29.62 1.47 9.86
N VAL A 567 -29.02 1.31 11.03
CA VAL A 567 -29.69 1.44 12.34
C VAL A 567 -28.86 2.36 13.21
N TYR A 568 -29.53 3.33 13.85
CA TYR A 568 -28.91 4.22 14.82
C TYR A 568 -28.41 3.44 16.04
N VAL A 569 -27.22 3.77 16.54
CA VAL A 569 -26.65 3.14 17.73
C VAL A 569 -26.59 4.13 18.88
N GLU A 570 -25.81 5.19 18.71
CA GLU A 570 -25.54 6.17 19.77
C GLU A 570 -25.04 7.49 19.19
N GLU A 571 -25.03 8.52 20.03
CA GLU A 571 -24.32 9.75 19.76
C GLU A 571 -22.81 9.48 19.80
N PHE A 572 -22.11 9.86 18.73
CA PHE A 572 -20.66 9.70 18.62
C PHE A 572 -19.91 10.95 19.07
N TYR A 573 -20.46 12.12 18.77
CA TYR A 573 -19.89 13.41 19.14
C TYR A 573 -21.02 14.38 19.47
N PRO A 574 -20.97 15.08 20.62
CA PRO A 574 -22.04 15.96 21.05
C PRO A 574 -22.26 17.12 20.08
N MET A 575 -23.41 17.78 20.21
CA MET A 575 -23.68 19.01 19.47
C MET A 575 -22.71 20.12 19.89
N VAL A 576 -22.03 20.71 18.92
CA VAL A 576 -21.04 21.78 19.11
C VAL A 576 -21.26 22.94 18.15
N HIS A 577 -20.79 24.13 18.54
CA HIS A 577 -20.76 25.34 17.71
C HIS A 577 -19.41 26.05 17.86
N LEU A 578 -19.18 27.10 17.06
CA LEU A 578 -17.97 27.92 17.22
C LEU A 578 -17.97 28.59 18.59
N GLY A 579 -16.85 28.46 19.31
CA GLY A 579 -16.67 29.00 20.66
C GLY A 579 -17.24 28.13 21.78
N ASP A 580 -17.75 26.92 21.48
CA ASP A 580 -18.16 25.96 22.50
C ASP A 580 -16.96 25.48 23.35
N SER A 581 -17.12 25.47 24.67
CA SER A 581 -16.07 25.11 25.62
C SER A 581 -15.57 23.68 25.44
N TYR A 582 -16.45 22.74 25.08
CA TYR A 582 -16.07 21.34 24.91
C TYR A 582 -15.17 21.15 23.69
N LEU A 583 -15.58 21.69 22.54
CA LEU A 583 -14.79 21.66 21.31
C LEU A 583 -13.42 22.33 21.53
N GLU A 584 -13.40 23.48 22.22
CA GLU A 584 -12.18 24.23 22.51
C GLU A 584 -11.21 23.46 23.41
N GLN A 585 -11.70 22.83 24.48
CA GLN A 585 -10.91 21.97 25.34
C GLN A 585 -10.29 20.80 24.56
N MET A 586 -11.07 20.14 23.70
CA MET A 586 -10.58 19.03 22.88
C MET A 586 -9.48 19.46 21.91
N LEU A 587 -9.60 20.64 21.30
CA LEU A 587 -8.58 21.18 20.39
C LEU A 587 -7.30 21.56 21.13
N VAL A 588 -7.41 22.20 22.30
CA VAL A 588 -6.24 22.59 23.11
C VAL A 588 -5.54 21.36 23.69
N GLN A 589 -6.28 20.41 24.25
CA GLN A 589 -5.74 19.19 24.85
C GLN A 589 -4.85 18.40 23.87
N HIS A 590 -5.22 18.39 22.59
CA HIS A 590 -4.50 17.67 21.55
C HIS A 590 -3.52 18.55 20.76
N GLY A 591 -3.28 19.79 21.20
CA GLY A 591 -2.37 20.73 20.55
C GLY A 591 -2.80 21.14 19.13
N LEU A 592 -4.09 21.00 18.83
CA LEU A 592 -4.74 21.39 17.56
C LEU A 592 -5.20 22.85 17.57
N LYS A 593 -5.02 23.53 18.71
CA LYS A 593 -5.15 24.96 18.86
C LYS A 593 -4.02 25.45 19.76
N GLY A 594 -3.21 26.36 19.25
CA GLY A 594 -2.05 26.91 19.97
C GLY A 594 -1.69 28.28 19.41
N ASP A 595 -1.29 29.18 20.31
CA ASP A 595 -1.13 30.61 20.09
C ASP A 595 -0.39 30.94 18.79
N THR A 596 -0.88 31.99 18.13
CA THR A 596 -0.21 32.79 17.11
C THR A 596 1.15 33.29 17.62
N ILE A 597 2.15 32.42 17.74
CA ILE A 597 3.52 32.82 18.07
C ILE A 597 4.21 33.17 16.75
N LEU A 598 4.11 34.45 16.41
CA LEU A 598 5.10 35.26 15.71
C LEU A 598 5.69 34.66 14.41
N GLY A 599 4.87 34.65 13.37
CA GLY A 599 5.39 34.91 12.03
C GLY A 599 5.84 36.37 11.95
N LYS A 600 7.06 36.69 12.41
CA LYS A 600 7.76 37.90 11.96
C LYS A 600 7.70 37.87 10.43
N LYS A 601 6.97 38.83 9.85
CA LYS A 601 7.07 39.15 8.42
C LYS A 601 8.52 39.56 8.17
N ASN A 602 9.38 38.60 7.82
CA ASN A 602 10.67 38.91 7.24
C ASN A 602 10.41 39.44 5.83
N ASN A 603 10.31 40.76 5.72
CA ASN A 603 10.49 41.49 4.48
C ASN A 603 11.93 41.25 4.00
N GLN A 604 12.19 40.19 3.23
CA GLN A 604 13.48 40.01 2.60
C GLN A 604 13.33 39.59 1.13
N LYS A 605 13.41 40.62 0.27
CA LYS A 605 13.83 40.66 -1.14
C LYS A 605 13.36 39.52 -2.07
N ASN A 606 12.23 39.78 -2.74
CA ASN A 606 11.73 39.06 -3.90
C ASN A 606 12.39 39.56 -5.21
N CYS A 607 13.20 38.73 -5.87
CA CYS A 607 13.42 38.86 -7.32
C CYS A 607 13.31 37.51 -8.06
N ASP A 608 13.77 36.39 -7.47
CA ASP A 608 13.66 35.06 -8.10
C ASP A 608 12.35 34.30 -7.78
N LEU A 609 11.59 34.77 -6.78
CA LEU A 609 10.33 34.13 -6.34
C LEU A 609 9.16 34.29 -7.34
N LYS A 610 9.21 35.25 -8.27
CA LYS A 610 8.13 35.41 -9.27
C LYS A 610 7.97 34.17 -10.13
N LYS A 611 9.04 33.46 -10.52
CA LYS A 611 8.93 32.29 -11.42
C LYS A 611 8.27 31.08 -10.74
N ILE A 612 8.61 30.80 -9.48
CA ILE A 612 8.00 29.71 -8.69
C ILE A 612 6.54 30.06 -8.33
N TYR A 613 6.29 31.32 -7.97
CA TYR A 613 4.95 31.83 -7.70
C TYR A 613 4.06 31.83 -8.96
N ILE A 614 4.62 32.10 -10.14
CA ILE A 614 3.95 32.00 -11.44
C ILE A 614 3.64 30.55 -11.79
N LEU A 615 4.58 29.60 -11.58
CA LEU A 615 4.32 28.17 -11.84
C LEU A 615 3.22 27.62 -10.91
N HIS A 616 3.23 28.03 -9.64
CA HIS A 616 2.18 27.72 -8.67
C HIS A 616 0.85 28.36 -9.06
N ASN A 617 0.83 29.64 -9.44
CA ASN A 617 -0.39 30.31 -9.89
C ASN A 617 -0.89 29.77 -11.23
N LEU A 618 -0.05 29.26 -12.12
CA LEU A 618 -0.49 28.51 -13.30
C LEU A 618 -1.20 27.23 -12.88
N ALA A 619 -0.63 26.46 -11.94
CA ALA A 619 -1.26 25.26 -11.38
C ALA A 619 -2.52 25.56 -10.54
N LYS A 620 -2.68 26.78 -10.03
CA LYS A 620 -3.82 27.24 -9.20
C LYS A 620 -4.92 27.95 -10.01
N MET A 621 -4.58 28.69 -11.08
CA MET A 621 -5.52 29.37 -12.00
C MET A 621 -6.19 28.39 -12.96
N LEU A 622 -5.48 27.34 -13.35
CA LEU A 622 -6.10 26.17 -13.93
C LEU A 622 -6.94 25.55 -12.79
N CYS A 623 -8.26 25.75 -12.79
CA CYS A 623 -9.24 25.13 -11.89
C CYS A 623 -9.29 23.60 -12.14
N LEU A 624 -8.13 22.95 -11.98
CA LEU A 624 -7.71 21.73 -12.66
C LEU A 624 -6.99 20.80 -11.68
N ARG A 625 -7.05 20.99 -10.35
CA ARG A 625 -6.37 20.05 -9.43
C ARG A 625 -6.88 18.62 -9.59
N HIS A 626 -8.19 18.44 -9.82
CA HIS A 626 -8.77 17.17 -10.26
C HIS A 626 -8.38 16.84 -11.70
N CYS A 627 -8.43 17.82 -12.62
CA CYS A 627 -7.95 17.60 -13.98
C CYS A 627 -6.48 17.21 -14.07
N VAL A 628 -5.61 17.49 -13.08
CA VAL A 628 -4.21 17.06 -13.06
C VAL A 628 -4.16 15.57 -12.80
N TYR A 629 -4.92 15.06 -11.84
CA TYR A 629 -5.08 13.62 -11.62
C TYR A 629 -5.69 12.93 -12.86
N GLU A 630 -6.78 13.49 -13.40
CA GLU A 630 -7.41 12.98 -14.62
C GLU A 630 -6.49 13.08 -15.85
N LEU A 631 -5.70 14.15 -15.98
CA LEU A 631 -4.72 14.32 -17.05
C LEU A 631 -3.61 13.29 -16.93
N PHE A 632 -3.11 13.02 -15.72
CA PHE A 632 -2.15 11.95 -15.50
C PHE A 632 -2.75 10.59 -15.86
N LEU A 633 -4.03 10.35 -15.53
CA LEU A 633 -4.74 9.13 -15.89
C LEU A 633 -4.93 9.01 -17.41
N ILE A 634 -5.34 10.06 -18.10
CA ILE A 634 -5.50 10.11 -19.56
C ILE A 634 -4.15 9.87 -20.24
N ILE A 635 -3.08 10.55 -19.80
CA ILE A 635 -1.73 10.36 -20.35
C ILE A 635 -1.27 8.92 -20.14
N LEU A 636 -1.53 8.33 -18.97
CA LEU A 636 -1.24 6.92 -18.71
C LEU A 636 -2.01 6.01 -19.68
N ILE A 637 -3.31 6.22 -19.86
CA ILE A 637 -4.13 5.44 -20.79
C ILE A 637 -3.56 5.55 -22.20
N ILE A 638 -3.17 6.75 -22.65
CA ILE A 638 -2.52 6.97 -23.95
C ILE A 638 -1.19 6.20 -24.02
N ILE A 639 -0.35 6.22 -22.98
CA ILE A 639 0.92 5.47 -22.92
C ILE A 639 0.67 3.96 -22.99
N ILE A 640 -0.34 3.46 -22.26
CA ILE A 640 -0.74 2.05 -22.27
C ILE A 640 -1.23 1.67 -23.67
N ILE A 641 -2.16 2.43 -24.24
CA ILE A 641 -2.69 2.20 -25.59
C ILE A 641 -1.55 2.24 -26.61
N LYS A 642 -0.65 3.22 -26.56
CA LYS A 642 0.51 3.30 -27.47
C LYS A 642 1.46 2.11 -27.31
N THR A 643 1.65 1.63 -26.08
CA THR A 643 2.46 0.43 -25.79
C THR A 643 1.78 -0.84 -26.32
N LEU A 644 0.46 -0.94 -26.22
CA LEU A 644 -0.34 -2.02 -26.78
C LEU A 644 -0.42 -1.95 -28.32
N LEU A 645 -0.50 -0.75 -28.91
CA LEU A 645 -0.60 -0.53 -30.36
C LEU A 645 0.74 -0.72 -31.07
N LYS A 646 1.88 -0.34 -30.47
CA LYS A 646 3.22 -0.72 -30.97
C LYS A 646 3.39 -2.24 -31.09
N LYS A 647 2.56 -3.03 -30.41
CA LYS A 647 2.52 -4.49 -30.53
C LYS A 647 1.89 -4.96 -31.86
N LYS A 648 1.14 -4.12 -32.57
CA LYS A 648 0.51 -4.44 -33.87
C LYS A 648 1.36 -4.07 -35.09
N GLU A 649 2.29 -3.12 -35.00
CA GLU A 649 3.14 -2.70 -36.14
C GLU A 649 4.31 -3.66 -36.46
N TYR A 650 4.41 -4.79 -35.77
CA TYR A 650 5.41 -5.84 -36.02
C TYR A 650 4.76 -7.18 -36.45
N TYR A 651 3.51 -7.15 -36.91
CA TYR A 651 2.85 -8.31 -37.54
C TYR A 651 2.91 -8.20 -39.05
#